data_AF-Q5IGR8-F1
#
_entry.id   AF-Q5IGR8-F1
#
_cell.length_a   1.000
_cell.length_b   1.000
_cell.length_c   1.000
_cell.angle_alpha   90.00
_cell.angle_beta   90.00
_cell.angle_gamma   90.00
#
_symmetry.space_group_name_H-M   'P 1'
#
loop_
_entity.id
_entity.type
_entity.pdbx_description
1 polymer ?
#
loop_
_entity_poly.entity_id
_entity_poly.type
_entity_poly.pdbx_seq_one_letter_code
_entity_poly.pdbx_strand_id
1 'polypeptide(L)'
;MQAKKRYLILFSAGVCLILLFYLQGPASRRTPKRGDDPHPHWPHFSDPLRAFIPWDQTETEDYNVRASPRHKRDDSTGADKCRMDSCFDFELCKRNGFKVYVYPQQKGEKISESYQNILSSIEGSRFYTSDPGQACLFVLNLDTLDRDQLSPQYVHNLKTKIQNLNLWNNGRNHLIFNLYSGTWPDYTEDLGFDIGQAMLAKASISTESFRPNFDISIPLFSKDHPRTGGERGFLKYNTIPPFRKYMLVFKGKRYLTGIGSDTRNALYHIHNAEDVVLLTTCKHGKDWQKHKDARCDKDNAEYDRYDYKEMLHNSTFCLVPRGRRLGSFRFLEALQAACVPVMLSNGWELPFSEIIDWRTAAVIGDERLLLQIPSTVRSIHQDRILSLRQQTQFLWEAYFSSVEKIVLTTLEIIQDRVLQHSAHSTLMWNRLPGGLFTLPQYSSYLGDFPFFYALLGIKPHQKFTAVIHAVTPLVSQSQPIFKLLVAVAKSQFCAQIMVLWNCDKPLPSKHRWPATSVPVIVIEGESKVMSSRFLPYENIITDAVLSLDEDTVLSTTEVDFAFTVWQSFPERIVGYPARSHFWDSNKERWGYTSKWTNDYSMVLTGAAFYHRYYNYLYTHYLPGSLKGLVDQLSNCEDILMNFLVSAVTKMPPIKVTQKKQYKETMMGQTSRASRWADPDHFAQRQTCMNKFASWFGTMPLVHSQMRLDPVLFRDQVSILRKKYRDIERL
;
A
#
# COMPACT_ATOMS: atom_id res chain seq x y z
N MET A 1 5.92 -73.92 10.82
CA MET A 1 4.74 -73.00 10.83
C MET A 1 5.00 -71.61 11.42
N GLN A 2 5.94 -71.43 12.36
CA GLN A 2 6.16 -70.13 13.02
C GLN A 2 6.76 -69.02 12.12
N ALA A 3 7.55 -69.37 11.09
CA ALA A 3 8.13 -68.38 10.18
C ALA A 3 7.07 -67.61 9.35
N LYS A 4 6.04 -68.30 8.84
CA LYS A 4 4.97 -67.67 8.04
C LYS A 4 4.17 -66.62 8.84
N LYS A 5 3.94 -66.84 10.14
CA LYS A 5 3.28 -65.84 11.01
C LYS A 5 4.11 -64.56 11.16
N ARG A 6 5.44 -64.66 11.26
CA ARG A 6 6.31 -63.47 11.39
C ARG A 6 6.30 -62.60 10.14
N TYR A 7 6.37 -63.21 8.95
CA TYR A 7 6.33 -62.44 7.69
C TYR A 7 4.99 -61.74 7.47
N LEU A 8 3.87 -62.38 7.83
CA LEU A 8 2.56 -61.77 7.66
C LEU A 8 2.37 -60.56 8.58
N ILE A 9 2.86 -60.63 9.82
CA ILE A 9 2.84 -59.51 10.77
C ILE A 9 3.74 -58.36 10.30
N LEU A 10 4.93 -58.66 9.78
CA LEU A 10 5.83 -57.66 9.21
C LEU A 10 5.22 -56.99 7.98
N PHE A 11 4.55 -57.75 7.12
CA PHE A 11 3.89 -57.21 5.93
C PHE A 11 2.70 -56.32 6.31
N SER A 12 1.87 -56.74 7.27
CA SER A 12 0.77 -55.90 7.76
C SER A 12 1.27 -54.62 8.44
N ALA A 13 2.38 -54.69 9.19
CA ALA A 13 2.99 -53.52 9.80
C ALA A 13 3.56 -52.55 8.75
N GLY A 14 4.18 -53.07 7.70
CA GLY A 14 4.68 -52.27 6.58
C GLY A 14 3.56 -51.56 5.82
N VAL A 15 2.45 -52.26 5.53
CA VAL A 15 1.29 -51.67 4.85
C VAL A 15 0.61 -50.61 5.72
N CYS A 16 0.46 -50.84 7.03
CA CYS A 16 -0.07 -49.84 7.96
C CYS A 16 0.82 -48.59 8.05
N LEU A 17 2.15 -48.75 8.06
CA LEU A 17 3.08 -47.61 8.05
C LEU A 17 2.97 -46.79 6.76
N ILE A 18 2.89 -47.44 5.59
CA ILE A 18 2.73 -46.75 4.31
C ILE A 18 1.39 -46.01 4.24
N LEU A 19 0.30 -46.63 4.71
CA LEU A 19 -1.01 -45.98 4.78
C LEU A 19 -1.02 -44.79 5.75
N LEU A 20 -0.34 -44.88 6.89
CA LEU A 20 -0.19 -43.75 7.81
C LEU A 20 0.62 -42.60 7.19
N PHE A 21 1.65 -42.91 6.41
CA PHE A 21 2.41 -41.90 5.67
C PHE A 21 1.60 -41.24 4.55
N TYR A 22 0.70 -41.96 3.88
CA TYR A 22 -0.17 -41.38 2.85
C TYR A 22 -1.36 -40.61 3.42
N LEU A 23 -1.89 -41.01 4.58
CA LEU A 23 -2.99 -40.32 5.26
C LEU A 23 -2.54 -39.06 6.00
N GLN A 24 -1.26 -38.97 6.38
CA GLN A 24 -0.66 -37.71 6.82
C GLN A 24 -0.20 -36.91 5.61
N GLY A 25 -1.18 -36.27 4.95
CA GLY A 25 -0.95 -35.18 4.00
C GLY A 25 0.01 -34.13 4.59
N PRO A 26 0.73 -33.37 3.74
CA PRO A 26 2.02 -32.76 4.05
C PRO A 26 1.90 -31.72 5.16
N ALA A 27 2.01 -32.18 6.40
CA ALA A 27 2.13 -31.34 7.57
C ALA A 27 3.54 -30.74 7.57
N SER A 28 3.61 -29.52 7.04
CA SER A 28 4.55 -28.45 7.34
C SER A 28 5.85 -28.90 8.03
N ARG A 29 6.93 -28.90 7.24
CA ARG A 29 8.33 -29.07 7.67
C ARG A 29 8.62 -28.25 8.93
N ARG A 30 8.57 -28.89 10.11
CA ARG A 30 9.16 -28.37 11.34
C ARG A 30 10.68 -28.48 11.22
N THR A 31 11.32 -27.40 10.80
CA THR A 31 12.77 -27.22 10.94
C THR A 31 13.15 -27.13 12.42
N PRO A 32 14.35 -27.57 12.82
CA PRO A 32 14.67 -27.86 14.21
C PRO A 32 14.90 -26.58 15.01
N LYS A 33 14.39 -26.57 16.25
CA LYS A 33 14.66 -25.56 17.27
C LYS A 33 16.16 -25.28 17.36
N ARG A 34 16.58 -24.10 16.92
CA ARG A 34 17.97 -23.61 17.05
C ARG A 34 18.00 -22.63 18.22
N GLY A 35 18.99 -22.84 19.11
CA GLY A 35 19.06 -22.33 20.47
C GLY A 35 19.03 -20.82 20.62
N ASP A 36 18.64 -20.43 21.83
CA ASP A 36 18.64 -19.08 22.39
C ASP A 36 19.93 -18.34 22.07
N ASP A 37 19.85 -17.41 21.12
CA ASP A 37 20.88 -16.38 20.94
C ASP A 37 20.39 -15.15 21.72
N PRO A 38 21.12 -14.68 22.76
CA PRO A 38 20.66 -13.63 23.65
C PRO A 38 20.89 -12.26 23.00
N HIS A 39 20.08 -11.92 22.01
CA HIS A 39 19.95 -10.55 21.55
C HIS A 39 18.75 -9.90 22.25
N PRO A 40 18.89 -8.67 22.76
CA PRO A 40 17.84 -8.04 23.54
C PRO A 40 16.63 -7.85 22.65
N HIS A 41 15.55 -8.58 22.96
CA HIS A 41 14.24 -8.36 22.36
C HIS A 41 13.88 -6.89 22.55
N TRP A 42 13.76 -6.15 21.46
CA TRP A 42 13.22 -4.80 21.49
C TRP A 42 11.81 -4.87 22.12
N PRO A 43 11.51 -4.05 23.13
CA PRO A 43 10.25 -4.16 23.86
C PRO A 43 9.05 -3.97 22.93
N HIS A 44 8.10 -4.90 23.04
CA HIS A 44 6.92 -4.98 22.20
C HIS A 44 5.86 -4.00 22.72
N PHE A 45 5.79 -2.79 22.16
CA PHE A 45 4.82 -1.77 22.58
C PHE A 45 3.52 -1.88 21.78
N SER A 46 2.69 -2.85 22.15
CA SER A 46 1.35 -2.98 21.60
C SER A 46 0.33 -3.26 22.69
N ASP A 47 0.35 -2.47 23.77
CA ASP A 47 -0.79 -2.41 24.67
C ASP A 47 -1.85 -1.48 24.07
N PRO A 48 -3.02 -2.02 23.66
CA PRO A 48 -4.10 -1.22 23.10
C PRO A 48 -4.68 -0.27 24.15
N LEU A 49 -5.01 0.95 23.75
CA LEU A 49 -5.86 1.83 24.57
C LEU A 49 -7.21 1.12 24.72
N ARG A 50 -7.62 0.81 25.96
CA ARG A 50 -8.98 0.35 26.23
C ARG A 50 -9.93 1.47 25.83
N ALA A 51 -10.96 1.14 25.06
CA ALA A 51 -12.08 2.05 24.84
C ALA A 51 -12.68 2.37 26.21
N PHE A 52 -12.84 3.65 26.52
CA PHE A 52 -13.35 4.09 27.82
C PHE A 52 -14.87 3.89 27.85
N ILE A 53 -15.29 2.72 28.33
CA ILE A 53 -16.65 2.49 28.83
C ILE A 53 -16.52 2.42 30.37
N PRO A 54 -17.33 3.17 31.14
CA PRO A 54 -17.28 3.10 32.60
C PRO A 54 -17.52 1.66 33.07
N TRP A 55 -16.71 1.18 34.02
CA TRP A 55 -16.82 -0.18 34.58
C TRP A 55 -18.01 -0.39 35.54
N ASP A 56 -18.91 0.57 35.70
CA ASP A 56 -20.06 0.44 36.60
C ASP A 56 -21.37 0.72 35.85
N GLN A 57 -21.87 -0.26 35.11
CA GLN A 57 -23.31 -0.40 34.78
C GLN A 57 -23.76 -1.87 34.72
N THR A 58 -23.09 -2.75 35.48
CA THR A 58 -23.70 -4.04 35.86
C THR A 58 -24.34 -3.84 37.21
N GLU A 59 -25.63 -3.49 37.25
CA GLU A 59 -26.60 -4.08 38.18
C GLU A 59 -27.98 -3.39 38.08
N THR A 60 -28.98 -4.24 37.84
CA THR A 60 -30.40 -4.13 38.23
C THR A 60 -31.21 -2.93 37.73
N GLU A 61 -31.95 -3.13 36.63
CA GLU A 61 -33.30 -2.56 36.50
C GLU A 61 -34.29 -3.65 36.07
N ASP A 62 -35.37 -3.73 36.85
CA ASP A 62 -36.31 -4.82 36.94
C ASP A 62 -37.20 -5.03 35.72
N TYR A 63 -37.39 -6.32 35.43
CA TYR A 63 -38.46 -6.97 34.69
C TYR A 63 -39.79 -6.19 34.62
N ASN A 64 -40.01 -5.49 33.50
CA ASN A 64 -41.36 -5.18 33.04
C ASN A 64 -41.73 -6.07 31.84
N VAL A 65 -42.43 -7.15 32.18
CA VAL A 65 -43.00 -8.15 31.28
C VAL A 65 -44.11 -7.51 30.44
N ARG A 66 -43.81 -7.05 29.22
CA ARG A 66 -44.82 -6.84 28.17
C ARG A 66 -44.32 -7.24 26.79
N ALA A 67 -44.92 -8.32 26.28
CA ALA A 67 -44.97 -8.81 24.90
C ALA A 67 -43.64 -9.18 24.21
N SER A 68 -43.47 -10.50 23.99
CA SER A 68 -42.40 -11.15 23.22
C SER A 68 -42.09 -10.42 21.90
N PRO A 69 -40.81 -10.04 21.64
CA PRO A 69 -40.39 -9.36 20.40
C PRO A 69 -40.52 -10.19 19.12
N ARG A 70 -41.05 -11.41 19.17
CA ARG A 70 -41.21 -12.26 17.98
C ARG A 70 -42.20 -11.69 16.96
N HIS A 71 -43.21 -10.93 17.37
CA HIS A 71 -44.23 -10.41 16.43
C HIS A 71 -43.92 -9.04 15.82
N LYS A 72 -42.89 -8.33 16.27
CA LYS A 72 -42.45 -7.07 15.64
C LYS A 72 -41.34 -7.25 14.60
N ARG A 73 -40.94 -8.48 14.30
CA ARG A 73 -39.78 -8.79 13.43
C ARG A 73 -40.10 -9.05 11.95
N ASP A 74 -41.36 -9.06 11.56
CA ASP A 74 -41.74 -9.47 10.18
C ASP A 74 -41.95 -8.33 9.18
N ASP A 75 -41.98 -7.05 9.59
CA ASP A 75 -42.27 -5.93 8.65
C ASP A 75 -41.11 -4.97 8.36
N SER A 76 -39.90 -5.22 8.87
CA SER A 76 -38.71 -4.44 8.50
C SER A 76 -38.07 -5.03 7.24
N THR A 77 -38.05 -4.22 6.17
CA THR A 77 -37.54 -4.49 4.81
C THR A 77 -36.21 -5.27 4.79
N GLY A 78 -36.07 -6.20 3.84
CA GLY A 78 -34.96 -7.18 3.82
C GLY A 78 -33.53 -6.62 3.68
N ALA A 79 -33.35 -5.33 3.43
CA ALA A 79 -32.05 -4.70 3.18
C ALA A 79 -31.13 -4.70 4.44
N ASP A 80 -31.71 -4.57 5.63
CA ASP A 80 -30.96 -4.54 6.91
C ASP A 80 -30.37 -5.90 7.31
N LYS A 81 -30.71 -6.97 6.58
CA LYS A 81 -30.25 -8.34 6.85
C LYS A 81 -29.18 -8.83 5.89
N CYS A 82 -28.66 -7.96 4.99
CA CYS A 82 -27.67 -8.39 4.02
C CYS A 82 -26.32 -8.74 4.65
N ARG A 83 -25.82 -9.91 4.26
CA ARG A 83 -24.49 -10.43 4.55
C ARG A 83 -23.86 -10.89 3.24
N MET A 84 -22.55 -11.13 3.24
CA MET A 84 -21.87 -11.64 2.05
C MET A 84 -22.51 -12.95 1.56
N ASP A 85 -22.85 -13.87 2.46
CA ASP A 85 -23.48 -15.16 2.12
C ASP A 85 -24.92 -15.05 1.61
N SER A 86 -25.66 -14.00 1.97
CA SER A 86 -27.08 -13.86 1.61
C SER A 86 -27.34 -12.93 0.44
N CYS A 87 -26.53 -11.88 0.28
CA CYS A 87 -26.75 -10.80 -0.69
C CYS A 87 -25.65 -10.66 -1.74
N PHE A 88 -24.59 -11.48 -1.69
CA PHE A 88 -23.53 -11.49 -2.69
C PHE A 88 -23.44 -12.85 -3.38
N ASP A 89 -23.37 -12.87 -4.71
CA ASP A 89 -23.15 -14.09 -5.50
C ASP A 89 -21.65 -14.31 -5.74
N PHE A 90 -21.08 -15.28 -5.03
CA PHE A 90 -19.66 -15.65 -5.19
C PHE A 90 -19.36 -16.41 -6.48
N GLU A 91 -20.35 -17.03 -7.13
CA GLU A 91 -20.13 -17.85 -8.33
C GLU A 91 -19.61 -17.00 -9.50
N LEU A 92 -20.01 -15.72 -9.57
CA LEU A 92 -19.50 -14.77 -10.56
C LEU A 92 -17.99 -14.55 -10.41
N CYS A 93 -17.48 -14.43 -9.18
CA CYS A 93 -16.06 -14.20 -8.93
C CYS A 93 -15.22 -15.48 -9.09
N LYS A 94 -15.81 -16.68 -8.90
CA LYS A 94 -15.08 -17.95 -9.09
C LYS A 94 -14.68 -18.19 -10.54
N ARG A 95 -15.48 -17.72 -11.50
CA ARG A 95 -15.26 -17.97 -12.94
C ARG A 95 -14.08 -17.18 -13.51
N ASN A 96 -14.02 -15.87 -13.22
CA ASN A 96 -13.10 -14.94 -13.87
C ASN A 96 -12.18 -14.20 -12.87
N GLY A 97 -12.22 -14.58 -11.60
CA GLY A 97 -11.58 -13.86 -10.51
C GLY A 97 -12.36 -12.60 -10.10
N PHE A 98 -11.75 -11.81 -9.21
CA PHE A 98 -12.35 -10.57 -8.74
C PHE A 98 -12.14 -9.45 -9.75
N LYS A 99 -13.20 -9.14 -10.52
CA LYS A 99 -13.23 -8.10 -11.56
C LYS A 99 -14.42 -7.17 -11.38
N VAL A 100 -14.22 -5.91 -11.69
CA VAL A 100 -15.16 -4.81 -11.45
C VAL A 100 -15.57 -4.18 -12.78
N TYR A 101 -16.87 -4.12 -13.02
CA TYR A 101 -17.47 -3.42 -14.16
C TYR A 101 -18.06 -2.09 -13.72
N VAL A 102 -17.71 -1.03 -14.43
CA VAL A 102 -18.34 0.29 -14.29
C VAL A 102 -19.32 0.45 -15.44
N TYR A 103 -20.56 0.82 -15.12
CA TYR A 103 -21.57 1.08 -16.16
C TYR A 103 -21.07 2.20 -17.12
N PRO A 104 -21.38 2.12 -18.42
CA PRO A 104 -20.93 3.12 -19.38
C PRO A 104 -21.71 4.42 -19.20
N GLN A 105 -21.03 5.57 -19.18
CA GLN A 105 -21.67 6.88 -19.05
C GLN A 105 -22.66 7.14 -20.21
N GLN A 106 -23.87 7.60 -19.88
CA GLN A 106 -24.87 7.98 -20.87
C GLN A 106 -24.59 9.40 -21.39
N LYS A 107 -24.78 9.61 -22.71
CA LYS A 107 -24.57 10.92 -23.33
C LYS A 107 -25.48 11.98 -22.70
N GLY A 108 -24.89 13.04 -22.17
CA GLY A 108 -25.60 14.21 -21.62
C GLY A 108 -25.76 14.20 -20.10
N GLU A 109 -25.49 13.09 -19.42
CA GLU A 109 -25.48 13.07 -17.95
C GLU A 109 -24.21 13.73 -17.41
N LYS A 110 -24.38 14.70 -16.50
CA LYS A 110 -23.26 15.32 -15.78
C LYS A 110 -23.12 14.66 -14.43
N ILE A 111 -21.92 14.18 -14.12
CA ILE A 111 -21.55 13.69 -12.78
C ILE A 111 -20.60 14.68 -12.11
N SER A 112 -20.53 14.67 -10.78
CA SER A 112 -19.56 15.48 -10.04
C SER A 112 -18.12 15.05 -10.34
N GLU A 113 -17.18 15.98 -10.20
CA GLU A 113 -15.75 15.70 -10.32
C GLU A 113 -15.30 14.63 -9.31
N SER A 114 -15.85 14.66 -8.09
CA SER A 114 -15.56 13.65 -7.06
C SER A 114 -16.01 12.25 -7.48
N TYR A 115 -17.19 12.13 -8.10
CA TYR A 115 -17.67 10.84 -8.60
C TYR A 115 -16.86 10.36 -9.81
N GLN A 116 -16.54 11.28 -10.73
CA GLN A 116 -15.64 10.98 -11.86
C GLN A 116 -14.28 10.48 -11.38
N ASN A 117 -13.73 11.06 -10.31
CA ASN A 117 -12.46 10.61 -9.72
C ASN A 117 -12.56 9.19 -9.14
N ILE A 118 -13.68 8.81 -8.54
CA ILE A 118 -13.94 7.44 -8.10
C ILE A 118 -13.97 6.49 -9.30
N LEU A 119 -14.80 6.78 -10.30
CA LEU A 119 -14.96 5.91 -11.48
C LEU A 119 -13.62 5.73 -12.22
N SER A 120 -12.90 6.82 -12.48
CA SER A 120 -11.59 6.75 -13.14
C SER A 120 -10.53 6.03 -12.32
N SER A 121 -10.62 6.03 -10.99
CA SER A 121 -9.73 5.23 -10.13
C SER A 121 -10.02 3.73 -10.27
N ILE A 122 -11.28 3.35 -10.43
CA ILE A 122 -11.67 1.97 -10.70
C ILE A 122 -11.18 1.56 -12.09
N GLU A 123 -11.49 2.35 -13.13
CA GLU A 123 -11.11 2.08 -14.53
C GLU A 123 -9.59 1.96 -14.74
N GLY A 124 -8.80 2.72 -13.99
CA GLY A 124 -7.34 2.65 -14.01
C GLY A 124 -6.73 1.49 -13.21
N SER A 125 -7.54 0.76 -12.45
CA SER A 125 -7.06 -0.30 -11.53
C SER A 125 -6.91 -1.66 -12.19
N ARG A 126 -6.21 -2.58 -11.51
CA ARG A 126 -6.09 -4.00 -11.89
C ARG A 126 -7.42 -4.79 -11.87
N PHE A 127 -8.44 -4.22 -11.23
CA PHE A 127 -9.74 -4.84 -11.04
C PHE A 127 -10.69 -4.58 -12.21
N TYR A 128 -10.49 -3.51 -12.97
CA TYR A 128 -11.41 -3.12 -14.03
C TYR A 128 -11.51 -4.17 -15.14
N THR A 129 -12.72 -4.34 -15.67
CA THR A 129 -13.00 -4.98 -16.95
C THR A 129 -14.08 -4.21 -17.70
N SER A 130 -13.95 -4.11 -19.02
CA SER A 130 -14.98 -3.56 -19.91
C SER A 130 -16.06 -4.59 -20.27
N ASP A 131 -15.83 -5.87 -19.99
CA ASP A 131 -16.77 -6.96 -20.28
C ASP A 131 -17.60 -7.29 -19.02
N PRO A 132 -18.91 -7.00 -19.01
CA PRO A 132 -19.77 -7.30 -17.87
C PRO A 132 -19.89 -8.81 -17.60
N GLY A 133 -19.64 -9.68 -18.59
CA GLY A 133 -19.63 -11.13 -18.41
C GLY A 133 -18.41 -11.66 -17.65
N GLN A 134 -17.34 -10.86 -17.55
CA GLN A 134 -16.14 -11.16 -16.78
C GLN A 134 -16.18 -10.59 -15.37
N ALA A 135 -17.04 -9.61 -15.11
CA ALA A 135 -17.12 -8.94 -13.83
C ALA A 135 -17.91 -9.75 -12.81
N CYS A 136 -17.57 -9.55 -11.53
CA CYS A 136 -18.35 -10.06 -10.42
C CYS A 136 -18.78 -8.99 -9.42
N LEU A 137 -18.30 -7.75 -9.60
CA LEU A 137 -18.77 -6.57 -8.88
C LEU A 137 -19.13 -5.47 -9.89
N PHE A 138 -20.24 -4.78 -9.64
CA PHE A 138 -20.79 -3.75 -10.53
C PHE A 138 -20.86 -2.41 -9.82
N VAL A 139 -20.46 -1.33 -10.50
CA VAL A 139 -20.47 0.04 -9.95
C VAL A 139 -21.23 0.96 -10.90
N LEU A 140 -22.23 1.65 -10.35
CA LEU A 140 -23.11 2.53 -11.09
C LEU A 140 -22.34 3.70 -11.75
N ASN A 141 -22.78 4.13 -12.92
CA ASN A 141 -22.32 5.37 -13.57
C ASN A 141 -23.11 6.61 -13.11
N LEU A 142 -24.12 6.41 -12.27
CA LEU A 142 -25.00 7.46 -11.75
C LEU A 142 -24.42 8.04 -10.46
N ASP A 143 -24.30 9.37 -10.38
CA ASP A 143 -23.75 10.03 -9.19
C ASP A 143 -24.67 9.85 -7.97
N THR A 144 -24.14 9.15 -6.98
CA THR A 144 -24.82 8.81 -5.73
C THR A 144 -24.15 9.45 -4.50
N LEU A 145 -23.14 10.30 -4.71
CA LEU A 145 -22.32 10.85 -3.63
C LEU A 145 -23.10 11.83 -2.75
N ASP A 146 -23.84 12.75 -3.38
CA ASP A 146 -24.57 13.80 -2.69
C ASP A 146 -26.07 13.59 -2.76
N ARG A 147 -26.66 13.26 -1.61
CA ARG A 147 -28.10 13.02 -1.44
C ARG A 147 -28.78 14.14 -0.65
N ASP A 148 -28.09 15.26 -0.43
CA ASP A 148 -28.73 16.49 0.06
C ASP A 148 -29.54 17.12 -1.09
N GLN A 149 -30.87 17.21 -0.94
CA GLN A 149 -31.77 17.73 -1.99
C GLN A 149 -31.48 19.20 -2.36
N LEU A 150 -30.81 19.95 -1.49
CA LEU A 150 -30.40 21.32 -1.75
C LEU A 150 -29.06 21.41 -2.51
N SER A 151 -28.39 20.28 -2.72
CA SER A 151 -27.12 20.24 -3.42
C SER A 151 -27.30 20.41 -4.93
N PRO A 152 -26.47 21.23 -5.60
CA PRO A 152 -26.45 21.30 -7.06
C PRO A 152 -25.99 19.97 -7.71
N GLN A 153 -25.43 19.04 -6.93
CA GLN A 153 -24.99 17.72 -7.40
C GLN A 153 -26.04 16.63 -7.15
N TYR A 154 -27.21 16.98 -6.59
CA TYR A 154 -28.27 16.02 -6.34
C TYR A 154 -28.87 15.49 -7.66
N VAL A 155 -28.76 14.18 -7.88
CA VAL A 155 -29.38 13.53 -9.04
C VAL A 155 -30.85 13.21 -8.75
N HIS A 156 -31.75 13.90 -9.46
CA HIS A 156 -33.19 13.66 -9.44
C HIS A 156 -33.58 12.36 -10.18
N ASN A 157 -34.71 11.77 -9.78
CA ASN A 157 -35.28 10.54 -10.37
C ASN A 157 -34.30 9.35 -10.42
N LEU A 158 -33.36 9.31 -9.48
CA LEU A 158 -32.32 8.29 -9.42
C LEU A 158 -32.89 6.87 -9.32
N LYS A 159 -33.98 6.68 -8.57
CA LYS A 159 -34.71 5.40 -8.47
C LYS A 159 -35.10 4.86 -9.85
N THR A 160 -35.74 5.68 -10.68
CA THR A 160 -36.15 5.29 -12.04
C THR A 160 -34.95 5.01 -12.92
N LYS A 161 -33.88 5.83 -12.82
CA LYS A 161 -32.65 5.61 -13.59
C LYS A 161 -31.99 4.27 -13.27
N ILE A 162 -31.90 3.91 -11.98
CA ILE A 162 -31.34 2.64 -11.53
C ILE A 162 -32.20 1.46 -11.98
N GLN A 163 -33.53 1.57 -11.87
CA GLN A 163 -34.45 0.52 -12.31
C GLN A 163 -34.38 0.24 -13.82
N ASN A 164 -34.00 1.24 -14.62
CA ASN A 164 -33.80 1.08 -16.06
C ASN A 164 -32.45 0.44 -16.43
N LEU A 165 -31.56 0.16 -15.47
CA LEU A 165 -30.29 -0.51 -15.72
C LEU A 165 -30.49 -2.04 -15.80
N ASN A 166 -30.32 -2.60 -16.99
CA ASN A 166 -30.53 -4.03 -17.26
C ASN A 166 -29.76 -4.99 -16.34
N LEU A 167 -28.59 -4.56 -15.84
CA LEU A 167 -27.73 -5.39 -14.99
C LEU A 167 -27.95 -5.17 -13.48
N TRP A 168 -28.86 -4.27 -13.05
CA TRP A 168 -28.99 -3.85 -11.64
C TRP A 168 -29.24 -5.01 -10.67
N ASN A 169 -29.97 -6.04 -11.09
CA ASN A 169 -30.19 -7.28 -10.33
C ASN A 169 -30.59 -7.03 -8.85
N ASN A 170 -31.47 -6.06 -8.62
CA ASN A 170 -31.88 -5.62 -7.28
C ASN A 170 -30.71 -5.30 -6.33
N GLY A 171 -29.61 -4.76 -6.86
CA GLY A 171 -28.39 -4.42 -6.12
C GLY A 171 -27.45 -5.59 -5.83
N ARG A 172 -27.83 -6.83 -6.14
CA ARG A 172 -26.96 -8.00 -5.90
C ARG A 172 -25.64 -7.84 -6.67
N ASN A 173 -24.51 -8.04 -5.99
CA ASN A 173 -23.16 -7.80 -6.54
C ASN A 173 -22.88 -6.34 -6.96
N HIS A 174 -23.61 -5.36 -6.44
CA HIS A 174 -23.34 -3.94 -6.69
C HIS A 174 -22.65 -3.26 -5.51
N LEU A 175 -21.82 -2.27 -5.82
CA LEU A 175 -21.20 -1.35 -4.85
C LEU A 175 -21.64 0.08 -5.16
N ILE A 176 -22.16 0.77 -4.16
CA ILE A 176 -22.57 2.18 -4.23
C ILE A 176 -21.64 3.02 -3.36
N PHE A 177 -21.14 4.12 -3.91
CA PHE A 177 -20.36 5.10 -3.13
C PHE A 177 -21.26 6.24 -2.65
N ASN A 178 -21.15 6.64 -1.39
CA ASN A 178 -21.87 7.78 -0.86
C ASN A 178 -20.98 8.60 0.10
N LEU A 179 -21.01 9.93 -0.02
CA LEU A 179 -20.23 10.82 0.85
C LEU A 179 -21.11 11.72 1.71
N TYR A 180 -22.25 12.15 1.16
CA TYR A 180 -23.05 13.23 1.71
C TYR A 180 -24.51 12.80 1.87
N SER A 181 -24.80 12.01 2.91
CA SER A 181 -26.15 11.78 3.44
C SER A 181 -26.12 11.82 4.97
N GLY A 182 -27.30 11.80 5.61
CA GLY A 182 -27.44 11.85 7.06
C GLY A 182 -27.13 13.22 7.65
N THR A 183 -28.10 13.83 8.34
CA THR A 183 -27.90 15.10 9.06
C THR A 183 -28.52 15.05 10.45
N TRP A 184 -28.07 15.94 11.34
CA TRP A 184 -28.67 16.15 12.66
C TRP A 184 -30.20 16.33 12.58
N PRO A 185 -31.00 15.84 13.55
CA PRO A 185 -30.58 15.19 14.81
C PRO A 185 -30.24 13.70 14.67
N ASP A 186 -30.96 12.97 13.84
CA ASP A 186 -30.94 11.50 13.87
C ASP A 186 -29.89 10.88 12.94
N TYR A 187 -29.25 11.70 12.09
CA TYR A 187 -28.30 11.24 11.06
C TYR A 187 -28.87 10.13 10.17
N THR A 188 -30.18 10.18 9.92
CA THR A 188 -30.94 9.17 9.17
C THR A 188 -30.36 8.94 7.78
N GLU A 189 -30.23 7.66 7.42
CA GLU A 189 -29.41 7.23 6.28
C GLU A 189 -30.17 7.13 4.95
N ASP A 190 -31.32 7.80 4.83
CA ASP A 190 -32.14 7.76 3.61
C ASP A 190 -31.39 8.38 2.43
N LEU A 191 -31.09 7.53 1.43
CA LEU A 191 -30.44 7.94 0.18
C LEU A 191 -31.45 8.48 -0.86
N GLY A 192 -32.75 8.40 -0.59
CA GLY A 192 -33.83 8.78 -1.50
C GLY A 192 -34.09 7.73 -2.60
N PHE A 193 -33.57 6.51 -2.45
CA PHE A 193 -33.85 5.35 -3.30
C PHE A 193 -33.52 4.06 -2.56
N ASP A 194 -34.12 2.95 -3.00
CA ASP A 194 -33.85 1.62 -2.46
C ASP A 194 -32.56 1.05 -3.08
N ILE A 195 -31.57 0.75 -2.23
CA ILE A 195 -30.29 0.15 -2.65
C ILE A 195 -30.39 -1.36 -2.88
N GLY A 196 -31.52 -1.99 -2.48
CA GLY A 196 -31.71 -3.43 -2.54
C GLY A 196 -30.62 -4.18 -1.79
N GLN A 197 -29.97 -5.10 -2.49
CA GLN A 197 -28.89 -5.95 -1.98
C GLN A 197 -27.48 -5.37 -2.22
N ALA A 198 -27.36 -4.10 -2.62
CA ALA A 198 -26.05 -3.49 -2.89
C ALA A 198 -25.25 -3.28 -1.60
N MET A 199 -23.94 -3.49 -1.69
CA MET A 199 -22.98 -3.03 -0.67
C MET A 199 -22.86 -1.52 -0.74
N LEU A 200 -22.68 -0.89 0.42
CA LEU A 200 -22.56 0.55 0.54
C LEU A 200 -21.16 0.93 1.03
N ALA A 201 -20.39 1.63 0.19
CA ALA A 201 -19.15 2.31 0.58
C ALA A 201 -19.49 3.76 0.96
N LYS A 202 -19.66 4.02 2.25
CA LYS A 202 -20.24 5.28 2.74
C LYS A 202 -19.38 6.01 3.75
N ALA A 203 -19.26 7.32 3.57
CA ALA A 203 -18.71 8.20 4.58
C ALA A 203 -19.76 8.58 5.62
N SER A 204 -19.32 8.74 6.87
CA SER A 204 -20.19 9.15 7.99
C SER A 204 -21.31 8.16 8.34
N ILE A 205 -21.15 6.87 8.04
CA ILE A 205 -22.18 5.86 8.31
C ILE A 205 -22.34 5.61 9.82
N SER A 206 -23.59 5.56 10.28
CA SER A 206 -23.94 5.19 11.66
C SER A 206 -23.68 3.71 11.93
N THR A 207 -23.17 3.39 13.12
CA THR A 207 -23.04 2.01 13.63
C THR A 207 -24.38 1.27 13.70
N GLU A 208 -25.50 1.99 13.78
CA GLU A 208 -26.85 1.41 13.83
C GLU A 208 -27.31 0.91 12.46
N SER A 209 -26.88 1.56 11.38
CA SER A 209 -27.27 1.22 9.99
C SER A 209 -26.17 0.48 9.22
N PHE A 210 -24.94 0.48 9.72
CA PHE A 210 -23.80 -0.20 9.10
C PHE A 210 -23.99 -1.72 9.17
N ARG A 211 -23.92 -2.41 8.01
CA ARG A 211 -23.96 -3.89 7.95
C ARG A 211 -22.54 -4.44 8.05
N PRO A 212 -22.12 -5.02 9.19
CA PRO A 212 -20.73 -5.41 9.40
C PRO A 212 -20.30 -6.50 8.42
N ASN A 213 -19.06 -6.44 7.95
CA ASN A 213 -18.48 -7.33 6.93
C ASN A 213 -19.26 -7.35 5.59
N PHE A 214 -20.12 -6.36 5.34
CA PHE A 214 -20.87 -6.21 4.08
C PHE A 214 -20.73 -4.79 3.53
N ASP A 215 -21.06 -3.78 4.33
CA ASP A 215 -20.78 -2.38 3.99
C ASP A 215 -19.32 -2.02 4.24
N ILE A 216 -18.90 -0.87 3.72
CA ILE A 216 -17.54 -0.34 3.89
C ILE A 216 -17.65 1.11 4.37
N SER A 217 -17.16 1.39 5.57
CA SER A 217 -16.99 2.77 6.02
C SER A 217 -15.79 3.39 5.31
N ILE A 218 -16.00 4.53 4.63
CA ILE A 218 -14.95 5.29 3.91
C ILE A 218 -14.80 6.69 4.51
N PRO A 219 -13.67 7.40 4.34
CA PRO A 219 -13.52 8.73 4.90
C PRO A 219 -14.35 9.75 4.13
N LEU A 220 -14.77 10.82 4.82
CA LEU A 220 -15.33 11.99 4.17
C LEU A 220 -14.21 12.84 3.57
N PHE A 221 -14.16 12.97 2.25
CA PHE A 221 -13.19 13.79 1.52
C PHE A 221 -13.86 14.87 0.67
N SER A 222 -13.18 16.01 0.51
CA SER A 222 -13.70 17.14 -0.27
C SER A 222 -13.46 16.94 -1.77
N LYS A 223 -14.09 17.79 -2.58
CA LYS A 223 -13.83 17.84 -4.03
C LYS A 223 -12.38 18.16 -4.40
N ASP A 224 -11.66 18.84 -3.51
CA ASP A 224 -10.26 19.25 -3.72
C ASP A 224 -9.28 18.14 -3.32
N HIS A 225 -9.78 17.01 -2.80
CA HIS A 225 -8.94 15.86 -2.47
C HIS A 225 -8.36 15.24 -3.75
N PRO A 226 -7.05 15.03 -3.84
CA PRO A 226 -6.40 14.64 -5.10
C PRO A 226 -6.89 13.26 -5.57
N ARG A 227 -7.10 13.14 -6.89
CA ARG A 227 -7.51 11.87 -7.51
C ARG A 227 -6.46 10.78 -7.31
N THR A 228 -5.22 11.07 -7.72
CA THR A 228 -4.05 10.21 -7.59
C THR A 228 -2.91 11.02 -6.96
N GLY A 229 -1.89 10.36 -6.40
CA GLY A 229 -0.66 11.07 -6.04
C GLY A 229 -0.75 12.12 -4.93
N GLY A 230 -1.38 11.76 -3.80
CA GLY A 230 -1.55 12.67 -2.67
C GLY A 230 -0.27 13.25 -2.07
N GLU A 231 -0.42 14.39 -1.39
CA GLU A 231 0.64 14.97 -0.57
C GLU A 231 1.12 13.98 0.49
N ARG A 232 2.43 13.95 0.73
CA ARG A 232 2.99 13.18 1.84
C ARG A 232 2.51 13.74 3.17
N GLY A 233 2.56 12.89 4.19
CA GLY A 233 2.31 13.36 5.55
C GLY A 233 3.35 14.40 5.98
N PHE A 234 2.98 15.28 6.92
CA PHE A 234 3.83 16.38 7.36
C PHE A 234 4.93 15.97 8.36
N LEU A 235 4.90 14.74 8.89
CA LEU A 235 5.95 14.22 9.76
C LEU A 235 7.19 13.85 8.93
N LYS A 236 8.04 14.83 8.65
CA LYS A 236 9.30 14.60 7.91
C LYS A 236 10.39 13.97 8.76
N TYR A 237 10.40 14.27 10.06
CA TYR A 237 11.41 13.79 11.01
C TYR A 237 10.72 13.38 12.30
N ASN A 238 11.18 12.28 12.90
CA ASN A 238 10.83 11.92 14.27
C ASN A 238 11.56 12.88 15.21
N THR A 239 10.97 14.03 15.52
CA THR A 239 11.49 14.87 16.60
C THR A 239 11.25 14.14 17.92
N ILE A 240 12.34 13.80 18.61
CA ILE A 240 12.31 13.17 19.93
C ILE A 240 13.00 14.14 20.89
N PRO A 241 12.31 14.67 21.91
CA PRO A 241 10.87 14.51 22.19
C PRO A 241 9.96 15.30 21.23
N PRO A 242 8.71 14.84 21.01
CA PRO A 242 7.80 15.39 20.00
C PRO A 242 7.05 16.65 20.48
N PHE A 243 7.71 17.59 21.16
CA PHE A 243 7.05 18.78 21.70
C PHE A 243 6.48 19.67 20.58
N ARG A 244 5.18 19.92 20.67
CA ARG A 244 4.43 20.85 19.83
C ARG A 244 3.81 21.92 20.73
N LYS A 245 3.58 23.13 20.18
CA LYS A 245 3.09 24.29 20.95
C LYS A 245 1.75 24.01 21.63
N TYR A 246 0.84 23.33 20.93
CA TYR A 246 -0.50 23.04 21.44
C TYR A 246 -0.63 21.57 21.80
N MET A 247 -1.26 21.30 22.94
CA MET A 247 -1.63 19.95 23.34
C MET A 247 -2.83 19.46 22.53
N LEU A 248 -3.92 20.23 22.52
CA LEU A 248 -5.18 19.86 21.87
C LEU A 248 -5.77 21.05 21.13
N VAL A 249 -6.13 20.87 19.86
CA VAL A 249 -6.75 21.94 19.08
C VAL A 249 -8.03 21.55 18.36
N PHE A 250 -8.86 22.57 18.16
CA PHE A 250 -9.97 22.55 17.22
C PHE A 250 -10.12 23.94 16.61
N LYS A 251 -10.51 24.00 15.34
CA LYS A 251 -10.88 25.27 14.68
C LYS A 251 -11.97 24.97 13.67
N GLY A 252 -13.23 25.31 13.94
CA GLY A 252 -14.32 24.93 13.06
C GLY A 252 -15.60 25.75 13.21
N LYS A 253 -16.67 25.31 12.55
CA LYS A 253 -17.97 26.02 12.57
C LYS A 253 -18.80 25.58 13.78
N ARG A 254 -19.45 26.53 14.45
CA ARG A 254 -20.51 26.32 15.46
C ARG A 254 -21.87 26.40 14.77
N TYR A 255 -22.74 25.44 15.06
CA TYR A 255 -24.08 25.40 14.49
C TYR A 255 -25.03 26.14 15.43
N LEU A 256 -25.55 27.30 14.99
CA LEU A 256 -26.51 28.12 15.75
C LEU A 256 -27.97 27.68 15.54
N THR A 257 -28.18 26.84 14.54
CA THR A 257 -29.45 26.25 14.15
C THR A 257 -29.29 24.74 14.21
N GLY A 258 -30.39 23.99 14.39
CA GLY A 258 -30.44 22.53 14.56
C GLY A 258 -30.01 21.71 13.34
N ILE A 259 -28.92 22.11 12.68
CA ILE A 259 -28.34 21.57 11.45
C ILE A 259 -27.03 20.81 11.75
N GLY A 260 -26.55 20.86 12.99
CA GLY A 260 -25.36 20.14 13.41
C GLY A 260 -25.28 20.03 14.93
N SER A 261 -24.33 19.24 15.38
CA SER A 261 -24.24 18.79 16.77
C SER A 261 -23.98 19.90 17.79
N ASP A 262 -24.67 19.77 18.93
CA ASP A 262 -24.48 20.57 20.15
C ASP A 262 -23.10 20.41 20.77
N THR A 263 -22.38 19.31 20.47
CA THR A 263 -21.02 19.05 20.96
C THR A 263 -20.08 20.20 20.63
N ARG A 264 -20.23 20.83 19.46
CA ARG A 264 -19.41 21.98 19.06
C ARG A 264 -19.71 23.25 19.86
N ASN A 265 -20.94 23.38 20.36
CA ASN A 265 -21.36 24.51 21.18
C ASN A 265 -20.72 24.46 22.58
N ALA A 266 -20.42 23.26 23.08
CA ALA A 266 -19.84 23.00 24.39
C ALA A 266 -18.30 23.12 24.44
N LEU A 267 -17.61 23.18 23.30
CA LEU A 267 -16.13 23.19 23.24
C LEU A 267 -15.48 24.37 23.98
N TYR A 268 -16.18 25.49 24.10
CA TYR A 268 -15.68 26.66 24.84
C TYR A 268 -15.42 26.38 26.33
N HIS A 269 -16.10 25.38 26.91
CA HIS A 269 -15.92 25.03 28.33
C HIS A 269 -14.53 24.42 28.63
N ILE A 270 -13.86 23.88 27.62
CA ILE A 270 -12.55 23.24 27.74
C ILE A 270 -11.43 24.03 27.05
N HIS A 271 -11.78 25.12 26.36
CA HIS A 271 -10.82 26.04 25.77
C HIS A 271 -10.11 26.85 26.86
N ASN A 272 -8.77 26.94 26.84
CA ASN A 272 -7.99 27.72 27.82
C ASN A 272 -7.07 28.79 27.21
N ALA A 273 -7.06 28.97 25.88
CA ALA A 273 -6.18 29.90 25.16
C ALA A 273 -4.66 29.70 25.37
N GLU A 274 -4.24 28.57 25.97
CA GLU A 274 -2.85 28.23 26.24
C GLU A 274 -2.45 27.02 25.37
N ASP A 275 -2.50 25.82 25.94
CA ASP A 275 -2.19 24.55 25.26
C ASP A 275 -3.43 23.85 24.67
N VAL A 276 -4.64 24.20 25.14
CA VAL A 276 -5.93 23.67 24.66
C VAL A 276 -6.71 24.78 23.96
N VAL A 277 -6.58 24.85 22.64
CA VAL A 277 -7.12 25.94 21.82
C VAL A 277 -8.24 25.41 20.92
N LEU A 278 -9.48 25.54 21.39
CA LEU A 278 -10.68 25.12 20.66
C LEU A 278 -11.48 26.34 20.19
N LEU A 279 -11.40 26.66 18.91
CA LEU A 279 -11.97 27.86 18.32
C LEU A 279 -13.18 27.51 17.47
N THR A 280 -14.24 28.30 17.60
CA THR A 280 -15.43 28.15 16.78
C THR A 280 -15.84 29.45 16.12
N THR A 281 -16.42 29.38 14.92
CA THR A 281 -17.02 30.54 14.24
C THR A 281 -18.52 30.36 14.09
N CYS A 282 -19.26 31.45 14.32
CA CYS A 282 -20.69 31.56 14.05
C CYS A 282 -21.01 31.82 12.58
N LYS A 283 -20.03 32.19 11.75
CA LYS A 283 -20.21 32.56 10.34
C LYS A 283 -20.56 31.31 9.49
N HIS A 284 -21.80 30.84 9.60
CA HIS A 284 -22.26 29.61 8.94
C HIS A 284 -23.66 29.71 8.33
N GLY A 285 -23.73 29.60 7.00
CA GLY A 285 -24.98 29.77 6.25
C GLY A 285 -25.28 31.24 5.98
N LYS A 286 -26.35 31.52 5.23
CA LYS A 286 -26.73 32.90 4.87
C LYS A 286 -27.37 33.66 6.03
N ASP A 287 -28.05 32.96 6.93
CA ASP A 287 -28.87 33.56 7.99
C ASP A 287 -28.20 33.55 9.38
N TRP A 288 -26.90 33.29 9.48
CA TRP A 288 -26.22 33.17 10.78
C TRP A 288 -26.34 34.42 11.65
N GLN A 289 -26.39 35.61 11.03
CA GLN A 289 -26.58 36.88 11.74
C GLN A 289 -27.93 36.94 12.46
N LYS A 290 -28.96 36.27 11.93
CA LYS A 290 -30.31 36.23 12.54
C LYS A 290 -30.35 35.35 13.80
N HIS A 291 -29.46 34.35 13.87
CA HIS A 291 -29.37 33.40 14.99
C HIS A 291 -28.18 33.67 15.91
N LYS A 292 -27.53 34.83 15.73
CA LYS A 292 -26.34 35.22 16.48
C LYS A 292 -26.67 35.37 17.97
N ASP A 293 -25.93 34.68 18.83
CA ASP A 293 -25.99 34.85 20.27
C ASP A 293 -24.92 35.84 20.78
N ALA A 294 -24.93 36.11 22.10
CA ALA A 294 -24.03 37.07 22.73
C ALA A 294 -22.53 36.71 22.64
N ARG A 295 -22.18 35.44 22.35
CA ARG A 295 -20.78 35.00 22.25
C ARG A 295 -20.19 35.16 20.86
N CYS A 296 -21.03 35.18 19.83
CA CYS A 296 -20.58 35.10 18.45
C CYS A 296 -19.55 36.16 18.03
N ASP A 297 -19.63 37.39 18.54
CA ASP A 297 -18.62 38.42 18.21
C ASP A 297 -17.26 38.07 18.78
N LYS A 298 -17.23 37.64 20.05
CA LYS A 298 -16.00 37.21 20.72
C LYS A 298 -15.42 35.96 20.07
N ASP A 299 -16.26 34.95 19.82
CA ASP A 299 -15.87 33.69 19.17
C ASP A 299 -15.25 33.97 17.78
N ASN A 300 -15.88 34.83 16.98
CA ASN A 300 -15.37 35.19 15.65
C ASN A 300 -14.06 35.98 15.72
N ALA A 301 -13.96 36.95 16.64
CA ALA A 301 -12.74 37.73 16.82
C ALA A 301 -11.56 36.86 17.25
N GLU A 302 -11.81 35.85 18.09
CA GLU A 302 -10.79 34.90 18.51
C GLU A 302 -10.44 33.90 17.40
N TYR A 303 -11.44 33.39 16.67
CA TYR A 303 -11.26 32.50 15.52
C TYR A 303 -10.35 33.09 14.44
N ASP A 304 -10.49 34.40 14.18
CA ASP A 304 -9.73 35.12 13.15
C ASP A 304 -8.26 35.39 13.56
N ARG A 305 -7.88 35.23 14.85
CA ARG A 305 -6.50 35.45 15.33
C ARG A 305 -5.51 34.33 15.01
N TYR A 306 -5.99 33.12 14.76
CA TYR A 306 -5.13 31.95 14.61
C TYR A 306 -5.12 31.44 13.17
N ASP A 307 -3.94 31.16 12.61
CA ASP A 307 -3.86 30.48 11.32
C ASP A 307 -4.23 29.00 11.45
N TYR A 308 -5.05 28.51 10.51
CA TYR A 308 -5.55 27.15 10.58
C TYR A 308 -4.44 26.11 10.34
N LYS A 309 -3.58 26.36 9.35
CA LYS A 309 -2.50 25.43 9.02
C LYS A 309 -1.47 25.43 10.15
N GLU A 310 -1.04 26.59 10.63
CA GLU A 310 -0.10 26.69 11.75
C GLU A 310 -0.57 25.90 12.97
N MET A 311 -1.84 26.07 13.37
CA MET A 311 -2.42 25.30 14.47
C MET A 311 -2.32 23.80 14.21
N LEU A 312 -2.79 23.33 13.06
CA LEU A 312 -2.84 21.91 12.73
C LEU A 312 -1.44 21.25 12.77
N HIS A 313 -0.41 21.95 12.26
CA HIS A 313 0.96 21.43 12.23
C HIS A 313 1.66 21.47 13.59
N ASN A 314 1.28 22.42 14.45
CA ASN A 314 1.91 22.66 15.74
C ASN A 314 1.08 22.13 16.92
N SER A 315 0.24 21.12 16.69
CA SER A 315 -0.60 20.48 17.71
C SER A 315 -0.34 19.00 17.87
N THR A 316 -0.30 18.51 19.10
CA THR A 316 -0.12 17.07 19.38
C THR A 316 -1.39 16.28 19.08
N PHE A 317 -2.53 16.77 19.56
CA PHE A 317 -3.84 16.17 19.38
C PHE A 317 -4.79 17.13 18.64
N CYS A 318 -5.64 16.56 17.79
CA CYS A 318 -6.63 17.30 17.03
C CYS A 318 -8.01 16.76 17.34
N LEU A 319 -8.88 17.60 17.89
CA LEU A 319 -10.25 17.21 18.17
C LEU A 319 -11.01 17.05 16.84
N VAL A 320 -11.68 15.92 16.68
CA VAL A 320 -12.50 15.58 15.52
C VAL A 320 -13.96 15.38 15.97
N PRO A 321 -14.66 16.47 16.35
CA PRO A 321 -16.06 16.38 16.71
C PRO A 321 -16.94 16.21 15.47
N ARG A 322 -18.05 15.49 15.63
CA ARG A 322 -19.08 15.38 14.60
C ARG A 322 -19.53 16.76 14.12
N GLY A 323 -19.92 16.83 12.86
CA GLY A 323 -20.37 18.06 12.20
C GLY A 323 -21.85 18.03 11.87
N ARG A 324 -22.17 18.55 10.67
CA ARG A 324 -23.46 18.31 10.01
C ARG A 324 -23.70 16.82 9.77
N ARG A 325 -22.62 16.03 9.63
CA ARG A 325 -22.58 14.56 9.51
C ARG A 325 -21.72 13.97 10.62
N LEU A 326 -21.77 12.65 10.81
CA LEU A 326 -20.92 11.93 11.77
C LEU A 326 -19.42 12.06 11.44
N GLY A 327 -19.06 11.92 10.17
CA GLY A 327 -17.71 12.15 9.66
C GLY A 327 -17.40 13.63 9.47
N SER A 328 -16.11 13.99 9.61
CA SER A 328 -15.62 15.35 9.41
C SER A 328 -14.38 15.35 8.52
N PHE A 329 -14.25 16.34 7.62
CA PHE A 329 -13.01 16.58 6.87
C PHE A 329 -11.79 16.74 7.77
N ARG A 330 -12.01 17.23 9.01
CA ARG A 330 -10.97 17.34 10.05
C ARG A 330 -10.25 16.04 10.34
N PHE A 331 -10.92 14.91 10.12
CA PHE A 331 -10.34 13.58 10.28
C PHE A 331 -9.13 13.39 9.36
N LEU A 332 -9.30 13.60 8.05
CA LEU A 332 -8.22 13.46 7.08
C LEU A 332 -7.12 14.50 7.28
N GLU A 333 -7.50 15.74 7.58
CA GLU A 333 -6.55 16.83 7.88
C GLU A 333 -5.65 16.48 9.08
N ALA A 334 -6.22 15.91 10.15
CA ALA A 334 -5.47 15.47 11.33
C ALA A 334 -4.48 14.36 11.00
N LEU A 335 -4.91 13.35 10.23
CA LEU A 335 -4.04 12.26 9.77
C LEU A 335 -2.87 12.78 8.93
N GLN A 336 -3.13 13.66 7.97
CA GLN A 336 -2.09 14.26 7.13
C GLN A 336 -1.04 15.04 7.96
N ALA A 337 -1.49 15.81 8.96
CA ALA A 337 -0.65 16.64 9.81
C ALA A 337 0.12 15.91 10.93
N ALA A 338 -0.03 14.58 11.02
CA ALA A 338 0.46 13.79 12.15
C ALA A 338 -0.03 14.35 13.49
N CYS A 339 -1.26 14.87 13.50
CA CYS A 339 -1.93 15.36 14.69
C CYS A 339 -2.88 14.26 15.14
N VAL A 340 -2.65 13.69 16.32
CA VAL A 340 -3.39 12.49 16.75
C VAL A 340 -4.88 12.84 16.86
N PRO A 341 -5.75 12.21 16.05
CA PRO A 341 -7.17 12.52 16.08
C PRO A 341 -7.79 12.06 17.40
N VAL A 342 -8.51 12.98 18.04
CA VAL A 342 -9.37 12.71 19.21
C VAL A 342 -10.80 12.72 18.73
N MET A 343 -11.37 11.54 18.52
CA MET A 343 -12.69 11.36 17.94
C MET A 343 -13.77 11.72 18.96
N LEU A 344 -14.72 12.58 18.57
CA LEU A 344 -15.91 12.93 19.35
C LEU A 344 -17.15 12.83 18.44
N SER A 345 -17.51 11.61 18.10
CA SER A 345 -18.61 11.30 17.18
C SER A 345 -19.16 9.92 17.53
N ASN A 346 -19.93 9.83 18.62
CA ASN A 346 -20.51 8.57 19.09
C ASN A 346 -21.36 7.90 17.99
N GLY A 347 -21.21 6.59 17.81
CA GLY A 347 -21.94 5.84 16.78
C GLY A 347 -21.45 6.06 15.35
N TRP A 348 -20.29 6.72 15.14
CA TRP A 348 -19.65 6.74 13.83
C TRP A 348 -18.81 5.48 13.62
N GLU A 349 -19.11 4.71 12.58
CA GLU A 349 -18.23 3.64 12.13
C GLU A 349 -17.00 4.24 11.44
N LEU A 350 -15.81 4.08 12.04
CA LEU A 350 -14.61 4.72 11.52
C LEU A 350 -14.20 4.15 10.15
N PRO A 351 -13.57 4.96 9.28
CA PRO A 351 -13.17 4.51 7.95
C PRO A 351 -12.29 3.26 8.00
N PHE A 352 -12.66 2.25 7.23
CA PHE A 352 -11.97 0.97 7.13
C PHE A 352 -11.71 0.30 8.49
N SER A 353 -12.60 0.47 9.47
CA SER A 353 -12.51 -0.13 10.82
C SER A 353 -12.34 -1.66 10.85
N GLU A 354 -12.80 -2.36 9.81
CA GLU A 354 -12.61 -3.81 9.64
C GLU A 354 -11.13 -4.20 9.52
N ILE A 355 -10.32 -3.35 8.89
CA ILE A 355 -8.91 -3.63 8.59
C ILE A 355 -7.93 -2.73 9.33
N ILE A 356 -8.35 -1.54 9.78
CA ILE A 356 -7.52 -0.58 10.55
C ILE A 356 -7.79 -0.73 12.05
N ASP A 357 -6.75 -1.03 12.84
CA ASP A 357 -6.84 -0.93 14.29
C ASP A 357 -6.70 0.53 14.73
N TRP A 358 -7.83 1.23 14.80
CA TRP A 358 -7.88 2.65 15.20
C TRP A 358 -7.32 2.95 16.59
N ARG A 359 -7.21 1.96 17.49
CA ARG A 359 -6.58 2.15 18.81
C ARG A 359 -5.09 2.49 18.70
N THR A 360 -4.48 2.20 17.55
CA THR A 360 -3.07 2.46 17.26
C THR A 360 -2.83 3.82 16.60
N ALA A 361 -3.88 4.56 16.23
CA ALA A 361 -3.75 5.84 15.52
C ALA A 361 -4.64 6.97 16.07
N ALA A 362 -5.67 6.66 16.85
CA ALA A 362 -6.64 7.63 17.33
C ALA A 362 -6.96 7.44 18.83
N VAL A 363 -7.40 8.53 19.46
CA VAL A 363 -8.04 8.50 20.79
C VAL A 363 -9.54 8.60 20.56
N ILE A 364 -10.30 7.57 20.98
CA ILE A 364 -11.75 7.56 20.83
C ILE A 364 -12.37 8.08 22.12
N GLY A 365 -12.96 9.27 22.08
CA GLY A 365 -13.63 9.90 23.20
C GLY A 365 -15.15 9.74 23.12
N ASP A 366 -15.79 9.69 24.30
CA ASP A 366 -17.23 9.78 24.42
C ASP A 366 -17.65 11.25 24.52
N GLU A 367 -18.61 11.67 23.70
CA GLU A 367 -19.16 13.04 23.74
C GLU A 367 -19.74 13.42 25.10
N ARG A 368 -20.24 12.46 25.88
CA ARG A 368 -20.73 12.68 27.26
C ARG A 368 -19.61 13.06 28.23
N LEU A 369 -18.37 12.72 27.90
CA LEU A 369 -17.18 12.94 28.72
C LEU A 369 -16.30 14.08 28.18
N LEU A 370 -16.88 15.01 27.41
CA LEU A 370 -16.16 16.12 26.79
C LEU A 370 -15.22 16.88 27.75
N LEU A 371 -15.66 17.13 28.98
CA LEU A 371 -14.89 17.87 29.99
C LEU A 371 -13.63 17.12 30.47
N GLN A 372 -13.58 15.80 30.31
CA GLN A 372 -12.44 14.97 30.72
C GLN A 372 -11.38 14.84 29.62
N ILE A 373 -11.68 15.24 28.38
CA ILE A 373 -10.77 15.08 27.24
C ILE A 373 -9.39 15.71 27.50
N PRO A 374 -9.26 16.95 28.04
CA PRO A 374 -7.96 17.54 28.33
C PRO A 374 -7.10 16.71 29.31
N SER A 375 -7.70 16.19 30.38
CA SER A 375 -6.99 15.31 31.31
C SER A 375 -6.58 13.99 30.66
N THR A 376 -7.46 13.41 29.83
CA THR A 376 -7.20 12.16 29.13
C THR A 376 -6.00 12.28 28.19
N VAL A 377 -5.97 13.29 27.32
CA VAL A 377 -4.86 13.45 26.36
C VAL A 377 -3.53 13.77 27.06
N ARG A 378 -3.56 14.51 28.17
CA ARG A 378 -2.37 14.81 28.97
C ARG A 378 -1.79 13.58 29.68
N SER A 379 -2.63 12.57 29.96
CA SER A 379 -2.17 11.31 30.58
C SER A 379 -1.40 10.39 29.63
N ILE A 380 -1.42 10.64 28.33
CA ILE A 380 -0.78 9.79 27.33
C ILE A 380 0.73 10.06 27.30
N HIS A 381 1.52 9.02 27.54
CA HIS A 381 2.99 9.10 27.56
C HIS A 381 3.58 9.49 26.19
N GLN A 382 4.74 10.17 26.20
CA GLN A 382 5.40 10.69 24.99
C GLN A 382 5.73 9.59 23.96
N ASP A 383 6.18 8.42 24.41
CA ASP A 383 6.47 7.29 23.51
C ASP A 383 5.22 6.80 22.79
N ARG A 384 4.08 6.82 23.49
CA ARG A 384 2.79 6.47 22.90
C ARG A 384 2.32 7.53 21.92
N ILE A 385 2.50 8.81 22.23
CA ILE A 385 2.23 9.92 21.30
C ILE A 385 3.04 9.75 20.01
N LEU A 386 4.33 9.43 20.12
CA LEU A 386 5.18 9.18 18.95
C LEU A 386 4.66 8.00 18.12
N SER A 387 4.33 6.88 18.77
CA SER A 387 3.76 5.70 18.11
C SER A 387 2.44 6.00 17.38
N LEU A 388 1.51 6.72 18.03
CA LEU A 388 0.24 7.13 17.42
C LEU A 388 0.50 8.02 16.19
N ARG A 389 1.41 8.98 16.29
CA ARG A 389 1.77 9.88 15.18
C ARG A 389 2.37 9.13 14.01
N GLN A 390 3.29 8.20 14.24
CA GLN A 390 3.86 7.36 13.19
C GLN A 390 2.77 6.54 12.48
N GLN A 391 1.84 5.96 13.25
CA GLN A 391 0.74 5.20 12.67
C GLN A 391 -0.21 6.08 11.84
N THR A 392 -0.54 7.30 12.30
CA THR A 392 -1.38 8.22 11.49
C THR A 392 -0.75 8.52 10.14
N GLN A 393 0.57 8.66 10.08
CA GLN A 393 1.30 8.95 8.85
C GLN A 393 1.35 7.74 7.91
N PHE A 394 1.58 6.55 8.46
CA PHE A 394 1.45 5.31 7.71
C PHE A 394 0.05 5.18 7.09
N LEU A 395 -1.02 5.34 7.89
CA LEU A 395 -2.40 5.19 7.40
C LEU A 395 -2.75 6.25 6.34
N TRP A 396 -2.31 7.51 6.56
CA TRP A 396 -2.46 8.58 5.58
C TRP A 396 -1.85 8.17 4.23
N GLU A 397 -0.57 7.78 4.26
CA GLU A 397 0.15 7.42 3.04
C GLU A 397 -0.31 6.10 2.42
N ALA A 398 -0.80 5.14 3.18
CA ALA A 398 -1.23 3.85 2.66
C ALA A 398 -2.64 3.91 2.05
N TYR A 399 -3.58 4.62 2.69
CA TYR A 399 -5.02 4.45 2.40
C TYR A 399 -5.79 5.74 2.14
N PHE A 400 -5.30 6.90 2.58
CA PHE A 400 -6.12 8.12 2.64
C PHE A 400 -5.61 9.31 1.84
N SER A 401 -4.39 9.26 1.29
CA SER A 401 -3.80 10.43 0.65
C SER A 401 -4.47 10.83 -0.68
N SER A 402 -5.24 9.95 -1.31
CA SER A 402 -5.93 10.21 -2.58
C SER A 402 -7.21 9.39 -2.73
N VAL A 403 -8.11 9.84 -3.61
CA VAL A 403 -9.35 9.12 -3.96
C VAL A 403 -9.03 7.70 -4.45
N GLU A 404 -8.00 7.55 -5.28
CA GLU A 404 -7.53 6.25 -5.75
C GLU A 404 -7.21 5.29 -4.62
N LYS A 405 -6.51 5.72 -3.56
CA LYS A 405 -6.18 4.83 -2.44
C LYS A 405 -7.43 4.43 -1.66
N ILE A 406 -8.37 5.34 -1.47
CA ILE A 406 -9.64 5.05 -0.80
C ILE A 406 -10.43 4.00 -1.60
N VAL A 407 -10.51 4.18 -2.92
CA VAL A 407 -11.20 3.26 -3.83
C VAL A 407 -10.51 1.89 -3.87
N LEU A 408 -9.19 1.85 -4.07
CA LEU A 408 -8.44 0.60 -4.12
C LEU A 408 -8.51 -0.15 -2.79
N THR A 409 -8.44 0.55 -1.65
CA THR A 409 -8.60 -0.06 -0.33
C THR A 409 -9.99 -0.68 -0.18
N THR A 410 -11.04 0.02 -0.64
CA THR A 410 -12.40 -0.51 -0.67
C THR A 410 -12.49 -1.80 -1.49
N LEU A 411 -11.88 -1.83 -2.68
CA LEU A 411 -11.91 -3.00 -3.56
C LEU A 411 -11.10 -4.18 -3.02
N GLU A 412 -9.96 -3.93 -2.38
CA GLU A 412 -9.16 -4.98 -1.73
C GLU A 412 -9.89 -5.59 -0.51
N ILE A 413 -10.60 -4.79 0.29
CA ILE A 413 -11.45 -5.30 1.38
C ILE A 413 -12.52 -6.25 0.82
N ILE A 414 -13.19 -5.85 -0.27
CA ILE A 414 -14.20 -6.71 -0.91
C ILE A 414 -13.53 -7.96 -1.49
N GLN A 415 -12.34 -7.84 -2.09
CA GLN A 415 -11.58 -8.98 -2.59
C GLN A 415 -11.25 -9.97 -1.46
N ASP A 416 -10.82 -9.51 -0.29
CA ASP A 416 -10.53 -10.34 0.89
C ASP A 416 -11.77 -11.12 1.33
N ARG A 417 -12.95 -10.47 1.33
CA ARG A 417 -14.22 -11.13 1.66
C ARG A 417 -14.63 -12.19 0.64
N VAL A 418 -14.34 -11.97 -0.64
CA VAL A 418 -14.62 -12.92 -1.74
C VAL A 418 -13.62 -14.09 -1.74
N LEU A 419 -12.34 -13.80 -1.52
CA LEU A 419 -11.24 -14.75 -1.59
C LEU A 419 -10.64 -15.02 -0.21
N GLN A 420 -11.46 -15.49 0.73
CA GLN A 420 -11.10 -15.63 2.16
C GLN A 420 -9.81 -16.43 2.42
N HIS A 421 -9.51 -17.45 1.61
CA HIS A 421 -8.30 -18.27 1.75
C HIS A 421 -7.00 -17.51 1.43
N SER A 422 -7.12 -16.40 0.69
CA SER A 422 -6.02 -15.50 0.30
C SER A 422 -6.31 -14.08 0.79
N ALA A 423 -6.99 -13.91 1.93
CA ALA A 423 -7.23 -12.60 2.50
C ALA A 423 -5.95 -12.05 3.16
N HIS A 424 -5.79 -10.73 3.15
CA HIS A 424 -4.71 -10.09 3.89
C HIS A 424 -4.83 -10.37 5.39
N SER A 425 -3.69 -10.55 6.05
CA SER A 425 -3.67 -10.57 7.52
C SER A 425 -3.82 -9.15 8.09
N THR A 426 -4.28 -9.04 9.33
CA THR A 426 -4.35 -7.75 10.06
C THR A 426 -3.01 -7.00 10.05
N LEU A 427 -1.89 -7.73 10.08
CA LEU A 427 -0.56 -7.13 10.06
C LEU A 427 -0.24 -6.48 8.71
N MET A 428 -0.66 -7.08 7.59
CA MET A 428 -0.48 -6.51 6.25
C MET A 428 -1.23 -5.19 6.10
N TRP A 429 -2.41 -5.07 6.72
CA TRP A 429 -3.19 -3.83 6.73
C TRP A 429 -2.64 -2.74 7.66
N ASN A 430 -1.94 -3.12 8.74
CA ASN A 430 -1.54 -2.16 9.79
C ASN A 430 -0.04 -1.86 9.85
N ARG A 431 0.75 -2.34 8.89
CA ARG A 431 2.19 -2.10 8.78
C ARG A 431 2.59 -1.72 7.36
N LEU A 432 3.70 -0.99 7.24
CA LEU A 432 4.33 -0.68 5.95
C LEU A 432 4.65 -1.99 5.20
N PRO A 433 4.42 -2.05 3.87
CA PRO A 433 3.99 -0.95 2.99
C PRO A 433 2.45 -0.75 2.93
N GLY A 434 1.68 -1.56 3.65
CA GLY A 434 0.22 -1.62 3.64
C GLY A 434 -0.32 -2.67 2.67
N GLY A 435 -1.59 -3.06 2.86
CA GLY A 435 -2.31 -4.03 2.03
C GLY A 435 -2.25 -3.76 0.52
N LEU A 436 -2.31 -2.50 0.07
CA LEU A 436 -2.26 -2.20 -1.38
C LEU A 436 -0.98 -2.69 -2.09
N PHE A 437 0.14 -2.81 -1.37
CA PHE A 437 1.41 -3.31 -1.90
C PHE A 437 1.77 -4.72 -1.42
N THR A 438 0.94 -5.34 -0.56
CA THR A 438 1.22 -6.64 0.05
C THR A 438 0.21 -7.66 -0.44
N LEU A 439 0.40 -8.16 -1.66
CA LEU A 439 -0.56 -8.99 -2.36
C LEU A 439 -0.60 -10.41 -1.77
N PRO A 440 -1.68 -10.85 -1.12
CA PRO A 440 -1.77 -12.15 -0.47
C PRO A 440 -1.82 -13.31 -1.47
N GLN A 441 -2.10 -13.02 -2.75
CA GLN A 441 -2.05 -14.00 -3.84
C GLN A 441 -0.60 -14.44 -4.16
N TYR A 442 0.41 -13.70 -3.68
CA TYR A 442 1.81 -14.13 -3.75
C TYR A 442 2.12 -15.18 -2.68
N SER A 443 1.79 -14.87 -1.42
CA SER A 443 1.95 -15.77 -0.29
C SER A 443 1.10 -15.30 0.89
N SER A 444 0.56 -16.25 1.66
CA SER A 444 -0.07 -15.99 2.96
C SER A 444 0.96 -15.93 4.11
N TYR A 445 2.20 -16.39 3.88
CA TYR A 445 3.26 -16.35 4.87
C TYR A 445 4.01 -15.02 4.81
N LEU A 446 3.94 -14.25 5.89
CA LEU A 446 4.59 -12.94 6.01
C LEU A 446 6.11 -13.00 5.79
N GLY A 447 6.76 -14.12 6.11
CA GLY A 447 8.19 -14.30 5.91
C GLY A 447 8.62 -14.49 4.45
N ASP A 448 7.70 -14.46 3.49
CA ASP A 448 8.03 -14.38 2.06
C ASP A 448 8.12 -12.94 1.54
N PHE A 449 7.77 -11.94 2.36
CA PHE A 449 7.84 -10.53 1.98
C PHE A 449 9.04 -9.84 2.68
N PRO A 450 9.87 -9.09 1.94
CA PRO A 450 11.15 -8.62 2.48
C PRO A 450 10.99 -7.59 3.62
N PHE A 451 9.90 -6.82 3.61
CA PHE A 451 9.60 -5.79 4.60
C PHE A 451 9.14 -6.34 5.96
N PHE A 452 8.86 -7.63 6.09
CA PHE A 452 8.52 -8.25 7.38
C PHE A 452 9.70 -8.99 8.04
N TYR A 453 10.86 -9.05 7.40
CA TYR A 453 12.00 -9.82 7.93
C TYR A 453 12.46 -9.34 9.30
N ALA A 454 12.69 -8.03 9.44
CA ALA A 454 13.10 -7.42 10.70
C ALA A 454 12.07 -7.63 11.81
N LEU A 455 10.78 -7.54 11.48
CA LEU A 455 9.69 -7.71 12.44
C LEU A 455 9.59 -9.16 12.94
N LEU A 456 9.80 -10.13 12.06
CA LEU A 456 9.74 -11.55 12.39
C LEU A 456 11.08 -12.09 12.96
N GLY A 457 12.13 -11.27 13.00
CA GLY A 457 13.47 -11.70 13.39
C GLY A 457 14.08 -12.75 12.45
N ILE A 458 13.61 -12.82 11.20
CA ILE A 458 14.11 -13.75 10.19
C ILE A 458 15.14 -13.06 9.29
N LYS A 459 16.07 -13.84 8.76
CA LYS A 459 17.07 -13.37 7.80
C LYS A 459 16.74 -13.92 6.40
N PRO A 460 17.07 -13.18 5.33
CA PRO A 460 16.95 -13.70 3.97
C PRO A 460 17.73 -15.01 3.80
N HIS A 461 17.31 -15.83 2.85
CA HIS A 461 18.07 -17.02 2.47
C HIS A 461 19.54 -16.70 2.13
N GLN A 462 20.46 -17.60 2.47
CA GLN A 462 21.92 -17.39 2.36
C GLN A 462 22.47 -17.50 0.92
N LYS A 463 21.59 -17.62 -0.07
CA LYS A 463 21.97 -17.78 -1.47
C LYS A 463 21.07 -16.96 -2.38
N PHE A 464 21.57 -16.65 -3.58
CA PHE A 464 20.84 -15.92 -4.61
C PHE A 464 20.77 -16.70 -5.93
N THR A 465 19.79 -16.32 -6.76
CA THR A 465 19.65 -16.73 -8.15
C THR A 465 20.11 -15.58 -9.03
N ALA A 466 21.10 -15.81 -9.89
CA ALA A 466 21.49 -14.80 -10.86
C ALA A 466 20.62 -14.90 -12.11
N VAL A 467 20.19 -13.77 -12.64
CA VAL A 467 19.41 -13.67 -13.86
C VAL A 467 20.18 -12.77 -14.83
N ILE A 468 20.69 -13.37 -15.91
CA ILE A 468 21.44 -12.67 -16.96
C ILE A 468 20.52 -12.49 -18.16
N HIS A 469 20.30 -11.25 -18.56
CA HIS A 469 19.51 -10.92 -19.73
C HIS A 469 20.40 -10.86 -20.97
N ALA A 470 20.22 -11.83 -21.88
CA ALA A 470 20.99 -11.95 -23.12
C ALA A 470 20.15 -11.51 -24.32
N VAL A 471 20.61 -10.48 -25.03
CA VAL A 471 19.91 -9.86 -26.17
C VAL A 471 20.74 -9.88 -27.45
N THR A 472 22.02 -10.25 -27.36
CA THR A 472 22.89 -10.43 -28.54
C THR A 472 23.33 -11.87 -28.71
N PRO A 473 23.59 -12.31 -29.96
CA PRO A 473 24.04 -13.67 -30.21
C PRO A 473 25.45 -13.92 -29.66
N LEU A 474 25.72 -15.15 -29.20
CA LEU A 474 27.04 -15.57 -28.76
C LEU A 474 27.88 -16.03 -29.96
N VAL A 475 28.70 -15.11 -30.46
CA VAL A 475 29.58 -15.30 -31.62
C VAL A 475 31.01 -15.64 -31.23
N SER A 476 31.49 -15.20 -30.06
CA SER A 476 32.89 -15.37 -29.64
C SER A 476 33.00 -15.71 -28.17
N GLN A 477 33.91 -16.64 -27.82
CA GLN A 477 34.29 -16.96 -26.44
C GLN A 477 34.90 -15.78 -25.67
N SER A 478 35.32 -14.73 -26.39
CA SER A 478 35.82 -13.49 -25.77
C SER A 478 34.70 -12.56 -25.27
N GLN A 479 33.42 -12.86 -25.52
CA GLN A 479 32.31 -12.00 -25.10
C GLN A 479 32.19 -11.91 -23.57
N PRO A 480 31.79 -10.74 -23.03
CA PRO A 480 31.76 -10.49 -21.59
C PRO A 480 30.92 -11.51 -20.81
N ILE A 481 29.80 -11.95 -21.36
CA ILE A 481 28.87 -12.90 -20.74
C ILE A 481 29.52 -14.20 -20.27
N PHE A 482 30.51 -14.72 -21.01
CA PHE A 482 31.20 -15.96 -20.62
C PHE A 482 32.07 -15.75 -19.38
N LYS A 483 32.78 -14.60 -19.31
CA LYS A 483 33.55 -14.22 -18.12
C LYS A 483 32.63 -13.95 -16.93
N LEU A 484 31.49 -13.29 -17.18
CA LEU A 484 30.48 -13.01 -16.17
C LEU A 484 29.90 -14.29 -15.57
N LEU A 485 29.52 -15.27 -16.40
CA LEU A 485 29.03 -16.58 -15.95
C LEU A 485 30.01 -17.25 -15.00
N VAL A 486 31.30 -17.29 -15.37
CA VAL A 486 32.34 -17.89 -14.54
C VAL A 486 32.54 -17.10 -13.24
N ALA A 487 32.53 -15.77 -13.28
CA ALA A 487 32.71 -14.93 -12.10
C ALA A 487 31.56 -15.09 -11.09
N VAL A 488 30.32 -15.11 -11.58
CA VAL A 488 29.12 -15.30 -10.73
C VAL A 488 29.06 -16.73 -10.19
N ALA A 489 29.35 -17.74 -11.02
CA ALA A 489 29.31 -19.15 -10.60
C ALA A 489 30.32 -19.47 -9.49
N LYS A 490 31.46 -18.76 -9.45
CA LYS A 490 32.47 -18.89 -8.40
C LYS A 490 32.04 -18.31 -7.04
N SER A 491 30.98 -17.51 -6.98
CA SER A 491 30.46 -17.00 -5.72
C SER A 491 29.96 -18.15 -4.86
N GLN A 492 30.39 -18.19 -3.59
CA GLN A 492 29.91 -19.17 -2.61
C GLN A 492 28.40 -19.04 -2.31
N PHE A 493 27.82 -17.87 -2.60
CA PHE A 493 26.41 -17.55 -2.36
C PHE A 493 25.53 -17.79 -3.58
N CYS A 494 26.09 -18.08 -4.76
CA CYS A 494 25.29 -18.38 -5.94
C CYS A 494 24.63 -19.76 -5.81
N ALA A 495 23.31 -19.83 -5.94
CA ALA A 495 22.58 -21.09 -6.00
C ALA A 495 22.56 -21.65 -7.42
N GLN A 496 22.27 -20.77 -8.39
CA GLN A 496 22.14 -21.09 -9.81
C GLN A 496 22.20 -19.80 -10.63
N ILE A 497 22.43 -19.96 -11.93
CA ILE A 497 22.38 -18.88 -12.90
C ILE A 497 21.30 -19.21 -13.94
N MET A 498 20.42 -18.26 -14.18
CA MET A 498 19.42 -18.27 -15.23
C MET A 498 19.85 -17.29 -16.32
N VAL A 499 19.90 -17.76 -17.56
CA VAL A 499 20.15 -16.92 -18.73
C VAL A 499 18.84 -16.79 -19.49
N LEU A 500 18.28 -15.58 -19.53
CA LEU A 500 17.10 -15.25 -20.31
C LEU A 500 17.54 -14.92 -21.73
N TRP A 501 17.30 -15.85 -22.65
CA TRP A 501 17.70 -15.75 -24.04
C TRP A 501 16.62 -15.00 -24.84
N ASN A 502 16.80 -13.68 -24.96
CA ASN A 502 15.92 -12.79 -25.74
C ASN A 502 16.58 -12.41 -27.09
N CYS A 503 17.45 -13.28 -27.62
CA CYS A 503 18.03 -13.11 -28.95
C CYS A 503 17.23 -13.89 -29.99
N ASP A 504 17.00 -13.33 -31.18
CA ASP A 504 16.32 -14.01 -32.30
C ASP A 504 17.16 -15.14 -32.93
N LYS A 505 18.43 -15.26 -32.55
CA LYS A 505 19.31 -16.33 -33.01
C LYS A 505 19.13 -17.58 -32.16
N PRO A 506 19.32 -18.78 -32.74
CA PRO A 506 19.18 -20.03 -32.01
C PRO A 506 20.19 -20.11 -30.86
N LEU A 507 19.79 -20.84 -29.82
CA LEU A 507 20.61 -21.08 -28.66
C LEU A 507 21.96 -21.73 -29.04
N PRO A 508 23.07 -21.24 -28.49
CA PRO A 508 24.37 -21.90 -28.63
C PRO A 508 24.31 -23.33 -28.12
N SER A 509 24.99 -24.22 -28.84
CA SER A 509 25.20 -25.61 -28.43
C SER A 509 25.78 -25.72 -27.02
N LYS A 510 25.41 -26.77 -26.28
CA LYS A 510 25.82 -26.98 -24.88
C LYS A 510 27.34 -26.84 -24.65
N HIS A 511 28.17 -27.29 -25.60
CA HIS A 511 29.63 -27.23 -25.50
C HIS A 511 30.23 -25.81 -25.55
N ARG A 512 29.46 -24.80 -26.00
CA ARG A 512 29.93 -23.40 -26.01
C ARG A 512 29.78 -22.71 -24.67
N TRP A 513 28.94 -23.24 -23.78
CA TRP A 513 28.73 -22.68 -22.46
C TRP A 513 29.87 -23.12 -21.52
N PRO A 514 30.40 -22.22 -20.67
CA PRO A 514 31.49 -22.55 -19.77
C PRO A 514 31.04 -23.55 -18.72
N ALA A 515 31.94 -24.48 -18.36
CA ALA A 515 31.74 -25.32 -17.19
C ALA A 515 31.72 -24.43 -15.94
N THR A 516 30.70 -24.60 -15.11
CA THR A 516 30.43 -23.78 -13.93
C THR A 516 30.20 -24.66 -12.70
N SER A 517 30.50 -24.13 -11.52
CA SER A 517 30.30 -24.80 -10.22
C SER A 517 28.84 -24.88 -9.77
N VAL A 518 27.95 -24.13 -10.43
CA VAL A 518 26.52 -24.06 -10.14
C VAL A 518 25.72 -24.31 -11.41
N PRO A 519 24.46 -24.75 -11.32
CA PRO A 519 23.63 -24.98 -12.50
C PRO A 519 23.43 -23.69 -13.32
N VAL A 520 23.55 -23.81 -14.65
CA VAL A 520 23.18 -22.76 -15.61
C VAL A 520 21.94 -23.24 -16.37
N ILE A 521 20.84 -22.52 -16.19
CA ILE A 521 19.56 -22.77 -16.87
C ILE A 521 19.40 -21.70 -17.94
N VAL A 522 19.10 -22.10 -19.16
CA VAL A 522 18.84 -21.15 -20.25
C VAL A 522 17.37 -21.24 -20.62
N ILE A 523 16.67 -20.11 -20.55
CA ILE A 523 15.25 -20.00 -20.86
C ILE A 523 15.12 -19.14 -22.11
N GLU A 524 14.55 -19.72 -23.18
CA GLU A 524 14.12 -18.94 -24.34
C GLU A 524 12.74 -18.36 -24.03
N GLY A 525 12.66 -17.03 -23.95
CA GLY A 525 11.40 -16.35 -23.63
C GLY A 525 10.40 -16.45 -24.78
N GLU A 526 9.13 -16.72 -24.46
CA GLU A 526 8.02 -16.72 -25.44
C GLU A 526 7.89 -15.35 -26.12
N SER A 527 8.00 -14.27 -25.33
CA SER A 527 8.04 -12.89 -25.79
C SER A 527 9.43 -12.28 -25.54
N LYS A 528 10.16 -12.00 -26.64
CA LYS A 528 11.50 -11.40 -26.63
C LYS A 528 11.46 -9.88 -26.40
N VAL A 529 10.67 -9.44 -25.43
CA VAL A 529 10.48 -8.02 -25.05
C VAL A 529 11.36 -7.65 -23.84
N MET A 530 11.42 -6.37 -23.46
CA MET A 530 12.30 -5.92 -22.37
C MET A 530 11.70 -6.18 -20.98
N SER A 531 10.39 -6.01 -20.83
CA SER A 531 9.68 -6.23 -19.58
C SER A 531 9.73 -7.69 -19.11
N SER A 532 9.94 -8.64 -20.02
CA SER A 532 9.94 -10.08 -19.70
C SER A 532 11.05 -10.49 -18.74
N ARG A 533 12.14 -9.71 -18.63
CA ARG A 533 13.23 -9.97 -17.67
C ARG A 533 12.77 -9.98 -16.20
N PHE A 534 11.64 -9.35 -15.89
CA PHE A 534 11.09 -9.26 -14.54
C PHE A 534 9.88 -10.16 -14.31
N LEU A 535 9.58 -11.09 -15.21
CA LEU A 535 8.55 -12.09 -14.95
C LEU A 535 8.91 -12.93 -13.71
N PRO A 536 7.92 -13.37 -12.92
CA PRO A 536 8.13 -14.22 -11.75
C PRO A 536 8.36 -15.67 -12.18
N TYR A 537 9.50 -15.95 -12.82
CA TYR A 537 9.87 -17.29 -13.27
C TYR A 537 9.94 -18.27 -12.10
N GLU A 538 9.32 -19.44 -12.23
CA GLU A 538 9.33 -20.50 -11.21
C GLU A 538 10.74 -21.01 -10.89
N ASN A 539 11.66 -20.90 -11.85
CA ASN A 539 13.07 -21.22 -11.66
C ASN A 539 13.77 -20.28 -10.67
N ILE A 540 13.22 -19.12 -10.31
CA ILE A 540 13.78 -18.23 -9.28
C ILE A 540 13.44 -18.78 -7.89
N ILE A 541 14.32 -19.64 -7.37
CA ILE A 541 14.09 -20.38 -6.11
C ILE A 541 14.53 -19.62 -4.84
N THR A 542 15.19 -18.48 -4.97
CA THR A 542 15.78 -17.72 -3.85
C THR A 542 15.12 -16.37 -3.67
N ASP A 543 15.06 -15.87 -2.44
CA ASP A 543 14.56 -14.53 -2.11
C ASP A 543 15.32 -13.44 -2.88
N ALA A 544 16.64 -13.56 -2.93
CA ALA A 544 17.53 -12.64 -3.62
C ALA A 544 17.65 -12.96 -5.11
N VAL A 545 17.46 -11.95 -5.95
CA VAL A 545 17.71 -12.01 -7.39
C VAL A 545 18.87 -11.08 -7.72
N LEU A 546 19.95 -11.62 -8.29
CA LEU A 546 21.00 -10.80 -8.91
C LEU A 546 20.66 -10.60 -10.38
N SER A 547 20.13 -9.44 -10.73
CA SER A 547 19.84 -9.09 -12.13
C SER A 547 21.06 -8.48 -12.80
N LEU A 548 21.37 -8.99 -13.98
CA LEU A 548 22.57 -8.65 -14.75
C LEU A 548 22.23 -8.47 -16.23
N ASP A 549 22.88 -7.50 -16.87
CA ASP A 549 22.96 -7.42 -18.33
C ASP A 549 24.14 -8.28 -18.84
N GLU A 550 24.03 -8.82 -20.05
CA GLU A 550 25.05 -9.69 -20.69
C GLU A 550 26.47 -9.06 -20.82
N ASP A 551 26.56 -7.73 -20.84
CA ASP A 551 27.80 -6.96 -21.00
C ASP A 551 28.40 -6.48 -19.67
N THR A 552 27.83 -6.92 -18.55
CA THR A 552 28.28 -6.58 -17.21
C THR A 552 29.61 -7.23 -16.88
N VAL A 553 30.54 -6.45 -16.35
CA VAL A 553 31.86 -6.90 -15.89
C VAL A 553 31.93 -6.77 -14.38
N LEU A 554 31.82 -7.90 -13.68
CA LEU A 554 31.94 -7.99 -12.22
C LEU A 554 32.87 -9.13 -11.84
N SER A 555 33.70 -8.89 -10.82
CA SER A 555 34.47 -9.91 -10.12
C SER A 555 33.60 -10.68 -9.13
N THR A 556 34.02 -11.90 -8.79
CA THR A 556 33.38 -12.71 -7.73
C THR A 556 33.34 -11.97 -6.39
N THR A 557 34.40 -11.21 -6.05
CA THR A 557 34.45 -10.44 -4.80
C THR A 557 33.45 -9.29 -4.77
N GLU A 558 33.21 -8.61 -5.89
CA GLU A 558 32.17 -7.57 -5.98
C GLU A 558 30.78 -8.18 -5.77
N VAL A 559 30.50 -9.31 -6.42
CA VAL A 559 29.24 -10.05 -6.26
C VAL A 559 29.02 -10.46 -4.80
N ASP A 560 30.01 -11.06 -4.15
CA ASP A 560 29.94 -11.51 -2.75
C ASP A 560 29.72 -10.32 -1.79
N PHE A 561 30.41 -9.20 -2.02
CA PHE A 561 30.24 -7.99 -1.21
C PHE A 561 28.84 -7.42 -1.37
N ALA A 562 28.36 -7.23 -2.61
CA ALA A 562 27.04 -6.68 -2.87
C ALA A 562 25.92 -7.55 -2.31
N PHE A 563 26.06 -8.88 -2.36
CA PHE A 563 25.10 -9.80 -1.74
C PHE A 563 25.07 -9.65 -0.21
N THR A 564 26.25 -9.57 0.43
CA THR A 564 26.35 -9.35 1.88
C THR A 564 25.67 -8.04 2.29
N VAL A 565 25.86 -6.98 1.50
CA VAL A 565 25.16 -5.70 1.71
C VAL A 565 23.65 -5.87 1.54
N TRP A 566 23.19 -6.54 0.49
CA TRP A 566 21.77 -6.78 0.26
C TRP A 566 21.10 -7.54 1.39
N GLN A 567 21.79 -8.52 2.00
CA GLN A 567 21.26 -9.24 3.17
C GLN A 567 20.95 -8.34 4.37
N SER A 568 21.56 -7.14 4.44
CA SER A 568 21.29 -6.14 5.49
C SER A 568 20.15 -5.18 5.12
N PHE A 569 19.76 -5.13 3.83
CA PHE A 569 18.72 -4.26 3.29
C PHE A 569 17.85 -5.02 2.27
N PRO A 570 17.26 -6.18 2.64
CA PRO A 570 16.62 -7.12 1.71
C PRO A 570 15.43 -6.50 0.95
N GLU A 571 14.79 -5.49 1.53
CA GLU A 571 13.68 -4.76 0.95
C GLU A 571 14.11 -3.75 -0.12
N ARG A 572 15.39 -3.43 -0.26
CA ARG A 572 15.89 -2.39 -1.18
C ARG A 572 16.62 -2.97 -2.38
N ILE A 573 16.71 -2.19 -3.46
CA ILE A 573 17.63 -2.48 -4.57
C ILE A 573 19.05 -2.12 -4.11
N VAL A 574 19.98 -3.05 -4.26
CA VAL A 574 21.40 -2.89 -3.90
C VAL A 574 22.27 -3.19 -5.11
N GLY A 575 23.12 -2.26 -5.55
CA GLY A 575 23.90 -2.48 -6.77
C GLY A 575 24.81 -1.33 -7.17
N TYR A 576 25.23 -1.34 -8.43
CA TYR A 576 26.39 -0.56 -8.88
C TYR A 576 26.03 0.71 -9.65
N PRO A 577 25.40 0.65 -10.86
CA PRO A 577 25.18 1.83 -11.68
C PRO A 577 24.13 2.76 -11.07
N ALA A 578 24.59 3.77 -10.34
CA ALA A 578 23.73 4.81 -9.78
C ALA A 578 23.29 5.82 -10.85
N ARG A 579 22.02 6.23 -10.79
CA ARG A 579 21.42 7.30 -11.58
C ARG A 579 20.58 8.19 -10.69
N SER A 580 20.23 9.37 -11.20
CA SER A 580 19.42 10.31 -10.43
C SER A 580 18.29 10.89 -11.27
N HIS A 581 17.26 11.36 -10.57
CA HIS A 581 16.24 12.22 -11.11
C HIS A 581 16.43 13.65 -10.60
N PHE A 582 15.92 14.63 -11.35
CA PHE A 582 15.89 16.04 -10.95
C PHE A 582 14.63 16.71 -11.50
N TRP A 583 14.21 17.82 -10.93
CA TRP A 583 13.15 18.65 -11.50
C TRP A 583 13.77 19.68 -12.45
N ASP A 584 13.35 19.71 -13.71
CA ASP A 584 13.72 20.78 -14.65
C ASP A 584 12.69 21.90 -14.55
N SER A 585 13.00 22.95 -13.78
CA SER A 585 12.09 24.08 -13.58
C SER A 585 11.76 24.84 -14.87
N ASN A 586 12.63 24.81 -15.88
CA ASN A 586 12.39 25.52 -17.15
C ASN A 586 11.39 24.77 -18.03
N LYS A 587 11.33 23.44 -17.91
CA LYS A 587 10.45 22.57 -18.69
C LYS A 587 9.27 22.02 -17.89
N GLU A 588 9.18 22.37 -16.61
CA GLU A 588 8.20 21.88 -15.64
C GLU A 588 8.00 20.37 -15.71
N ARG A 589 9.12 19.63 -15.77
CA ARG A 589 9.08 18.17 -15.93
C ARG A 589 10.22 17.49 -15.20
N TRP A 590 10.03 16.21 -14.89
CA TRP A 590 11.07 15.37 -14.30
C TRP A 590 12.15 15.04 -15.32
N GLY A 591 13.39 15.17 -14.88
CA GLY A 591 14.61 14.90 -15.60
C GLY A 591 15.30 13.62 -15.14
N TYR A 592 15.85 12.84 -16.06
CA TYR A 592 16.77 11.73 -15.82
C TYR A 592 18.23 12.17 -16.06
N THR A 593 19.16 11.79 -15.19
CA THR A 593 20.59 12.10 -15.37
C THR A 593 21.50 10.90 -15.07
N SER A 594 22.55 10.79 -15.89
CA SER A 594 23.67 9.86 -15.70
C SER A 594 24.93 10.55 -15.16
N LYS A 595 24.85 11.85 -14.82
CA LYS A 595 25.99 12.59 -14.24
C LYS A 595 26.47 11.86 -12.99
N TRP A 596 27.79 11.70 -12.88
CA TRP A 596 28.43 11.08 -11.73
C TRP A 596 28.47 12.07 -10.57
N THR A 597 27.39 12.11 -9.80
CA THR A 597 27.25 12.90 -8.58
C THR A 597 27.26 12.01 -7.34
N ASN A 598 27.42 12.60 -6.16
CA ASN A 598 27.25 11.90 -4.90
C ASN A 598 25.77 11.60 -4.61
N ASP A 599 24.87 12.44 -5.11
CA ASP A 599 23.43 12.21 -5.06
C ASP A 599 22.99 11.22 -6.14
N TYR A 600 22.20 10.24 -5.73
CA TYR A 600 21.53 9.31 -6.62
C TYR A 600 20.15 8.97 -6.06
N SER A 601 19.25 8.48 -6.92
CA SER A 601 17.91 8.06 -6.52
C SER A 601 17.51 6.71 -7.12
N MET A 602 18.37 6.14 -7.95
CA MET A 602 18.16 4.89 -8.66
C MET A 602 19.46 4.09 -8.70
N VAL A 603 19.33 2.77 -8.68
CA VAL A 603 20.39 1.82 -9.01
C VAL A 603 19.84 0.93 -10.11
N LEU A 604 20.48 0.95 -11.29
CA LEU A 604 19.94 0.24 -12.45
C LEU A 604 20.04 -1.27 -12.25
N THR A 605 18.98 -1.97 -12.64
CA THR A 605 18.83 -3.42 -12.50
C THR A 605 19.74 -4.23 -13.44
N GLY A 606 20.48 -3.57 -14.33
CA GLY A 606 21.51 -4.22 -15.15
C GLY A 606 22.70 -4.73 -14.36
N ALA A 607 22.85 -4.31 -13.09
CA ALA A 607 23.76 -4.93 -12.14
C ALA A 607 23.29 -4.62 -10.71
N ALA A 608 22.28 -5.34 -10.22
CA ALA A 608 21.72 -5.11 -8.89
C ALA A 608 21.06 -6.36 -8.29
N PHE A 609 21.13 -6.44 -6.96
CA PHE A 609 20.32 -7.31 -6.13
C PHE A 609 18.99 -6.66 -5.76
N TYR A 610 17.92 -7.44 -5.76
CA TYR A 610 16.62 -7.08 -5.20
C TYR A 610 15.85 -8.35 -4.78
N HIS A 611 14.74 -8.18 -4.07
CA HIS A 611 13.90 -9.30 -3.63
C HIS A 611 12.95 -9.78 -4.75
N ARG A 612 12.81 -11.11 -4.92
CA ARG A 612 11.96 -11.74 -5.97
C ARG A 612 10.49 -11.30 -5.96
N TYR A 613 9.98 -10.85 -4.81
CA TYR A 613 8.62 -10.30 -4.70
C TYR A 613 8.39 -9.12 -5.66
N TYR A 614 9.43 -8.38 -6.01
CA TYR A 614 9.33 -7.28 -6.96
C TYR A 614 9.07 -7.75 -8.40
N ASN A 615 9.46 -8.97 -8.80
CA ASN A 615 9.00 -9.58 -10.05
C ASN A 615 7.47 -9.75 -10.02
N TYR A 616 6.95 -10.25 -8.90
CA TYR A 616 5.51 -10.46 -8.74
C TYR A 616 4.73 -9.15 -8.83
N LEU A 617 5.16 -8.11 -8.12
CA LEU A 617 4.55 -6.79 -8.22
C LEU A 617 4.70 -6.17 -9.62
N TYR A 618 5.87 -6.29 -10.25
CA TYR A 618 6.08 -5.77 -11.61
C TYR A 618 5.09 -6.40 -12.60
N THR A 619 4.83 -7.70 -12.48
CA THR A 619 3.89 -8.42 -13.35
C THR A 619 2.43 -8.16 -13.01
N HIS A 620 2.04 -8.26 -11.74
CA HIS A 620 0.63 -8.32 -11.33
C HIS A 620 0.06 -7.01 -10.77
N TYR A 621 0.91 -6.08 -10.32
CA TYR A 621 0.49 -4.79 -9.78
C TYR A 621 0.56 -3.68 -10.83
N LEU A 622 1.68 -3.58 -11.57
CA LEU A 622 1.83 -2.53 -12.59
C LEU A 622 0.88 -2.76 -13.79
N PRO A 623 0.28 -1.70 -14.35
CA PRO A 623 -0.66 -1.83 -15.45
C PRO A 623 0.03 -2.23 -16.75
N GLY A 624 -0.73 -2.86 -17.66
CA GLY A 624 -0.24 -3.24 -18.99
C GLY A 624 0.27 -2.05 -19.82
N SER A 625 -0.28 -0.85 -19.62
CA SER A 625 0.12 0.37 -20.33
C SER A 625 1.57 0.79 -20.05
N LEU A 626 2.04 0.68 -18.81
CA LEU A 626 3.42 1.01 -18.46
C LEU A 626 4.41 -0.04 -18.99
N LYS A 627 4.05 -1.33 -18.87
CA LYS A 627 4.85 -2.42 -19.43
C LYS A 627 4.93 -2.34 -20.96
N GLY A 628 3.80 -2.07 -21.62
CA GLY A 628 3.74 -1.86 -23.07
C GLY A 628 4.58 -0.67 -23.54
N LEU A 629 4.64 0.42 -22.77
CA LEU A 629 5.54 1.54 -23.06
C LEU A 629 7.02 1.12 -22.97
N VAL A 630 7.40 0.37 -21.94
CA VAL A 630 8.75 -0.18 -21.78
C VAL A 630 9.13 -1.07 -22.95
N ASP A 631 8.21 -1.94 -23.39
CA ASP A 631 8.44 -2.87 -24.49
C ASP A 631 8.52 -2.15 -25.84
N GLN A 632 7.63 -1.20 -26.10
CA GLN A 632 7.64 -0.38 -27.30
C GLN A 632 8.94 0.41 -27.45
N LEU A 633 9.45 0.99 -26.36
CA LEU A 633 10.70 1.75 -26.35
C LEU A 633 11.94 0.85 -26.25
N SER A 634 11.76 -0.42 -25.85
CA SER A 634 12.85 -1.33 -25.48
C SER A 634 13.85 -0.68 -24.51
N ASN A 635 13.33 0.05 -23.51
CA ASN A 635 14.08 0.88 -22.57
C ASN A 635 13.23 1.17 -21.32
N CYS A 636 13.85 1.71 -20.27
CA CYS A 636 13.21 2.19 -19.04
C CYS A 636 12.65 1.13 -18.08
N GLU A 637 12.86 -0.15 -18.33
CA GLU A 637 12.46 -1.24 -17.43
C GLU A 637 13.16 -1.13 -16.06
N ASP A 638 14.43 -0.73 -16.07
CA ASP A 638 15.26 -0.46 -14.90
C ASP A 638 14.72 0.72 -14.07
N ILE A 639 14.31 1.79 -14.75
CA ILE A 639 13.68 2.97 -14.15
C ILE A 639 12.34 2.56 -13.53
N LEU A 640 11.49 1.83 -14.26
CA LEU A 640 10.18 1.42 -13.78
C LEU A 640 10.29 0.53 -12.52
N MET A 641 11.26 -0.38 -12.50
CA MET A 641 11.54 -1.20 -11.31
C MET A 641 11.96 -0.34 -10.11
N ASN A 642 12.82 0.67 -10.30
CA ASN A 642 13.19 1.59 -9.23
C ASN A 642 11.99 2.41 -8.72
N PHE A 643 11.11 2.87 -9.62
CA PHE A 643 9.87 3.55 -9.24
C PHE A 643 8.99 2.64 -8.38
N LEU A 644 8.80 1.39 -8.79
CA LEU A 644 8.01 0.41 -8.05
C LEU A 644 8.58 0.16 -6.64
N VAL A 645 9.87 -0.20 -6.54
CA VAL A 645 10.48 -0.51 -5.24
C VAL A 645 10.49 0.71 -4.31
N SER A 646 10.77 1.91 -4.84
CA SER A 646 10.75 3.15 -4.06
C SER A 646 9.32 3.52 -3.63
N ALA A 647 8.31 3.25 -4.47
CA ALA A 647 6.91 3.49 -4.13
C ALA A 647 6.42 2.56 -3.01
N VAL A 648 6.83 1.30 -3.02
CA VAL A 648 6.51 0.29 -2.01
C VAL A 648 7.21 0.62 -0.69
N THR A 649 8.53 0.75 -0.71
CA THR A 649 9.35 0.87 0.51
C THR A 649 9.43 2.27 1.08
N LYS A 650 9.14 3.30 0.26
CA LYS A 650 9.43 4.72 0.56
C LYS A 650 10.91 4.99 0.85
N MET A 651 11.81 4.12 0.38
CA MET A 651 13.24 4.21 0.63
C MET A 651 14.05 4.32 -0.67
N PRO A 652 15.22 5.00 -0.64
CA PRO A 652 16.12 5.04 -1.79
C PRO A 652 16.75 3.66 -2.04
N PRO A 653 17.45 3.42 -3.16
CA PRO A 653 18.29 2.22 -3.30
C PRO A 653 19.64 2.35 -2.55
N ILE A 654 20.39 1.26 -2.41
CA ILE A 654 21.74 1.23 -1.83
C ILE A 654 22.77 1.10 -2.95
N LYS A 655 23.70 2.06 -3.02
CA LYS A 655 24.86 1.99 -3.91
C LYS A 655 26.02 1.27 -3.22
N VAL A 656 26.63 0.32 -3.91
CA VAL A 656 27.89 -0.32 -3.48
C VAL A 656 29.09 0.22 -4.25
N THR A 657 30.29 -0.13 -3.80
CA THR A 657 31.55 0.18 -4.51
C THR A 657 31.48 -0.24 -5.97
N GLN A 658 31.84 0.68 -6.86
CA GLN A 658 31.79 0.47 -8.32
C GLN A 658 33.10 0.93 -8.96
N LYS A 659 33.64 0.14 -9.91
CA LYS A 659 34.72 0.58 -10.84
C LYS A 659 34.20 1.63 -11.83
N LYS A 660 35.06 2.57 -12.27
CA LYS A 660 34.65 3.63 -13.25
C LYS A 660 34.00 3.06 -14.52
N GLN A 661 34.49 1.93 -15.01
CA GLN A 661 33.90 1.14 -16.09
C GLN A 661 33.38 -0.19 -15.53
N TYR A 662 32.08 -0.43 -15.64
CA TYR A 662 31.43 -1.70 -15.28
C TYR A 662 30.87 -2.46 -16.51
N LYS A 663 30.82 -1.79 -17.67
CA LYS A 663 30.47 -2.36 -18.97
C LYS A 663 31.66 -2.21 -19.89
N GLU A 664 31.96 -3.26 -20.65
CA GLU A 664 33.05 -3.24 -21.62
C GLU A 664 32.62 -2.35 -22.80
N THR A 665 33.33 -1.23 -23.02
CA THR A 665 33.12 -0.42 -24.22
C THR A 665 33.59 -1.21 -25.42
N MET A 666 32.67 -1.65 -26.30
CA MET A 666 33.00 -2.28 -27.58
C MET A 666 33.65 -1.29 -28.57
N MET A 667 34.74 -0.63 -28.17
CA MET A 667 35.50 0.33 -29.00
C MET A 667 36.21 -0.31 -30.20
N GLY A 668 36.08 -1.62 -30.42
CA GLY A 668 36.68 -2.33 -31.55
C GLY A 668 35.71 -2.78 -32.66
N GLN A 669 34.39 -2.61 -32.52
CA GLN A 669 33.44 -2.99 -33.55
C GLN A 669 32.71 -1.76 -34.09
N THR A 670 33.12 -1.30 -35.26
CA THR A 670 32.63 -0.13 -36.01
C THR A 670 31.16 -0.17 -36.43
N SER A 671 30.32 -1.08 -35.94
CA SER A 671 28.95 -1.24 -36.44
C SER A 671 27.81 -1.13 -35.42
N ARG A 672 28.07 -0.98 -34.13
CA ARG A 672 27.01 -0.63 -33.16
C ARG A 672 27.54 0.31 -32.09
N ALA A 673 27.38 1.62 -32.30
CA ALA A 673 27.47 2.59 -31.22
C ALA A 673 26.64 2.05 -30.03
N SER A 674 27.24 2.03 -28.84
CA SER A 674 26.55 1.60 -27.62
C SER A 674 25.18 2.28 -27.57
N ARG A 675 24.09 1.53 -27.33
CA ARG A 675 22.72 2.10 -27.22
C ARG A 675 22.65 3.29 -26.25
N TRP A 676 23.58 3.35 -25.30
CA TRP A 676 23.71 4.42 -24.30
C TRP A 676 24.33 5.73 -24.83
N ALA A 677 25.02 5.68 -25.97
CA ALA A 677 25.59 6.84 -26.65
C ALA A 677 24.56 7.52 -27.57
N ASP A 678 23.44 6.87 -27.85
CA ASP A 678 22.34 7.40 -28.65
C ASP A 678 21.62 8.54 -27.88
N PRO A 679 21.55 9.77 -28.43
CA PRO A 679 20.77 10.85 -27.84
C PRO A 679 19.30 10.48 -27.61
N ASP A 680 18.72 9.64 -28.49
CA ASP A 680 17.33 9.20 -28.39
C ASP A 680 17.13 8.33 -27.15
N HIS A 681 18.13 7.54 -26.76
CA HIS A 681 18.07 6.72 -25.55
C HIS A 681 17.89 7.58 -24.29
N PHE A 682 18.58 8.72 -24.18
CA PHE A 682 18.37 9.65 -23.07
C PHE A 682 17.01 10.33 -23.17
N ALA A 683 16.59 10.78 -24.36
CA ALA A 683 15.29 11.41 -24.58
C ALA A 683 14.12 10.49 -24.19
N GLN A 684 14.18 9.21 -24.57
CA GLN A 684 13.20 8.19 -24.18
C GLN A 684 13.12 8.03 -22.66
N ARG A 685 14.28 7.96 -21.97
CA ARG A 685 14.30 7.89 -20.50
C ARG A 685 13.66 9.11 -19.85
N GLN A 686 13.83 10.32 -20.40
CA GLN A 686 13.10 11.52 -19.94
C GLN A 686 11.58 11.33 -20.06
N THR A 687 11.11 10.80 -21.20
CA THR A 687 9.69 10.54 -21.43
C THR A 687 9.14 9.52 -20.44
N CYS A 688 9.87 8.41 -20.21
CA CYS A 688 9.51 7.39 -19.24
C CYS A 688 9.36 7.95 -17.82
N MET A 689 10.32 8.76 -17.35
CA MET A 689 10.26 9.40 -16.03
C MET A 689 8.93 10.11 -15.78
N ASN A 690 8.47 10.90 -16.75
CA ASN A 690 7.25 11.69 -16.63
C ASN A 690 5.99 10.82 -16.77
N LYS A 691 5.99 9.82 -17.66
CA LYS A 691 4.88 8.87 -17.78
C LYS A 691 4.70 8.04 -16.51
N PHE A 692 5.79 7.57 -15.91
CA PHE A 692 5.76 6.81 -14.67
C PHE A 692 5.31 7.69 -13.50
N ALA A 693 5.90 8.88 -13.33
CA ALA A 693 5.50 9.81 -12.26
C ALA A 693 4.03 10.22 -12.37
N SER A 694 3.53 10.41 -13.60
CA SER A 694 2.12 10.69 -13.84
C SER A 694 1.20 9.55 -13.41
N TRP A 695 1.57 8.29 -13.68
CA TRP A 695 0.77 7.13 -13.25
C TRP A 695 0.79 6.94 -11.73
N PHE A 696 1.97 7.02 -11.09
CA PHE A 696 2.07 6.99 -9.62
C PHE A 696 1.43 8.23 -8.95
N GLY A 697 1.10 9.27 -9.74
CA GLY A 697 0.59 10.56 -9.30
C GLY A 697 1.60 11.44 -8.56
N THR A 698 2.77 10.92 -8.23
CA THR A 698 3.86 11.64 -7.56
C THR A 698 5.20 11.08 -8.00
N MET A 699 6.31 11.72 -7.60
CA MET A 699 7.64 11.16 -7.77
C MET A 699 7.95 10.21 -6.60
N PRO A 700 7.96 8.87 -6.80
CA PRO A 700 8.21 7.94 -5.70
C PRO A 700 9.68 7.81 -5.36
N LEU A 701 10.59 8.15 -6.29
CA LEU A 701 12.04 8.02 -6.09
C LEU A 701 12.52 8.91 -4.94
N VAL A 702 13.41 8.38 -4.12
CA VAL A 702 14.02 9.09 -2.99
C VAL A 702 15.51 9.24 -3.26
N HIS A 703 16.07 10.43 -3.01
CA HIS A 703 17.52 10.65 -3.12
C HIS A 703 18.27 10.05 -1.93
N SER A 704 19.52 9.67 -2.19
CA SER A 704 20.48 9.25 -1.18
C SER A 704 21.90 9.61 -1.61
N GLN A 705 22.77 9.72 -0.62
CA GLN A 705 24.22 9.87 -0.79
C GLN A 705 24.99 8.67 -0.20
N MET A 706 24.26 7.66 0.27
CA MET A 706 24.84 6.51 0.97
C MET A 706 25.55 5.60 -0.03
N ARG A 707 26.86 5.40 0.15
CA ARG A 707 27.60 4.34 -0.53
C ARG A 707 28.22 3.43 0.51
N LEU A 708 28.08 2.12 0.31
CA LEU A 708 28.74 1.13 1.16
C LEU A 708 29.98 0.59 0.44
N ASP A 709 31.10 0.69 1.12
CA ASP A 709 32.39 0.19 0.66
C ASP A 709 32.92 -0.92 1.60
N PRO A 710 33.73 -1.86 1.10
CA PRO A 710 34.44 -2.82 1.94
C PRO A 710 35.28 -2.14 3.03
N VAL A 711 35.42 -2.82 4.16
CA VAL A 711 36.34 -2.38 5.23
C VAL A 711 37.76 -2.26 4.66
N LEU A 712 38.44 -1.13 4.94
CA LEU A 712 39.76 -0.75 4.40
C LEU A 712 39.79 -0.47 2.88
N PHE A 713 38.65 -0.13 2.27
CA PHE A 713 38.62 0.27 0.86
C PHE A 713 39.47 1.53 0.61
N ARG A 714 40.42 1.44 -0.33
CA ARG A 714 41.46 2.44 -0.65
C ARG A 714 42.38 2.83 0.51
N ASP A 715 42.28 2.16 1.64
CA ASP A 715 43.19 2.33 2.75
C ASP A 715 44.55 1.68 2.39
N GLN A 716 45.67 2.37 2.64
CA GLN A 716 47.01 1.85 2.35
C GLN A 716 47.51 0.84 3.40
N VAL A 717 46.75 0.60 4.48
CA VAL A 717 47.05 -0.46 5.44
C VAL A 717 47.24 -1.80 4.72
N SER A 718 48.23 -2.58 5.20
CA SER A 718 48.67 -3.87 4.64
C SER A 718 47.55 -4.59 3.89
N ILE A 719 47.72 -4.73 2.57
CA ILE A 719 46.78 -5.38 1.64
C ILE A 719 46.30 -6.74 2.19
N LEU A 720 47.13 -7.39 3.00
CA LEU A 720 46.84 -8.66 3.66
C LEU A 720 45.66 -8.61 4.64
N ARG A 721 45.27 -7.45 5.15
CA ARG A 721 44.13 -7.32 6.09
C ARG A 721 42.78 -7.12 5.41
N LYS A 722 42.76 -6.78 4.12
CA LYS A 722 41.51 -6.52 3.39
C LYS A 722 40.79 -7.83 3.08
N LYS A 723 39.49 -7.90 3.36
CA LYS A 723 38.63 -9.06 3.06
C LYS A 723 38.35 -9.21 1.55
N TYR A 724 38.15 -8.11 0.85
CA TYR A 724 37.81 -8.07 -0.58
C TYR A 724 38.89 -7.37 -1.41
N ARG A 725 40.10 -7.95 -1.43
CA ARG A 725 41.30 -7.33 -2.04
C ARG A 725 41.15 -7.03 -3.53
N ASP A 726 40.47 -7.91 -4.26
CA ASP A 726 40.38 -7.83 -5.72
C ASP A 726 39.41 -6.76 -6.22
N ILE A 727 38.59 -6.18 -5.34
CA ILE A 727 37.71 -5.04 -5.68
C ILE A 727 38.54 -3.82 -6.10
N GLU A 728 39.74 -3.66 -5.52
CA GLU A 728 40.65 -2.55 -5.84
C GLU A 728 41.59 -2.84 -7.01
N ARG A 729 41.77 -4.12 -7.38
CA ARG A 729 42.62 -4.51 -8.50
C ARG A 729 41.84 -4.26 -9.79
N LEU A 730 42.33 -3.29 -10.57
CA LEU A 730 41.73 -2.88 -11.85
C LEU A 730 41.66 -4.04 -12.82
#